data_AF-A0A6Q2X903-F1
#
_entry.id   AF-A0A6Q2X903-F1
#
_cell.length_a   1.000
_cell.length_b   1.000
_cell.length_c   1.000
_cell.angle_alpha   90.00
_cell.angle_beta   90.00
_cell.angle_gamma   90.00
#
_symmetry.space_group_name_H-M   'P 1'
#
loop_
_entity.id
_entity.type
_entity.pdbx_description
1 polymer ?
#
loop_
_entity_poly.entity_id
_entity_poly.type
_entity_poly.pdbx_seq_one_letter_code
_entity_poly.pdbx_strand_id
1 'polypeptide(L)'
;MFSFLAALLPCVLLFNVDDKNGLSFSGPLEDMFGYSVQQFENSEGKWILIGSPLAGQPAKRTGDVYKCPVGRGPNPECIKLELPSKCQLMCIFKPAGFTTKPRSVFFWCACGPQYGYMCGQQTYISGICTNVSSTFQVLNSIAPAVQECAKELDIIMVLDGSNSIWPILKSDLTFLFQVGIVSYGEQVTHNVNLSQFDNTQSLLAKVEKLPQQTGFRTMTALGIDTARKEAFTVERGARPGVKKVMIIVTDGESHDHYDLQGVIDSCEDDGIERFGIAVLGDYNRNNRSINEVKKFIKEIQSISSDPVEDHFFNVSDEFALLSIVDALGSRIFALEATSGNYTSSFEMEMSQAGFSAHTSKEGLMLGAVGAYEWNGTVVMHTNKGTVVPLNADFQDPLDQSKESLAGYVGYDVQSASTPDGVLYITGAPRYNHTGRVIVYKLNGTTVKVTQVLKGEQIGSYFGSVLRTVDVDQDSYTDVLLVGAPMYMGPEKEEQGQVYVYKLNEKGIFEHQATLKPDHQTCCTTTHSHSCTVVNENDPCGARFGTAIADISDLDLDGNRDVAIGSPLENDHRGAVYIYHGAKKTIKEKYVQRIPGPGDGVKTKFFGQSIHGVMDLNGDGIIDVTIGGLGGASLFWSKDVAELYANMTFDPSKINLQQPSKDCVLGGRETVCVKTRICFSYSVKSEKGETNSYTLTLDSLRAKSRAAFVNLDEKSERKVQATTSITDNLCVEHSFAMKASTPVLAHPG
;
A
#
# COMPACT_ATOMS: atom_id res chain seq x y z
N MET A 1 27.40 6.13 -49.55
CA MET A 1 26.31 5.64 -48.69
C MET A 1 26.81 4.36 -48.04
N PHE A 2 27.50 4.46 -46.90
CA PHE A 2 28.03 3.28 -46.20
C PHE A 2 27.98 3.51 -44.70
N SER A 3 27.35 2.55 -44.03
CA SER A 3 26.97 2.49 -42.62
C SER A 3 28.13 2.70 -41.66
N PHE A 4 27.88 3.48 -40.62
CA PHE A 4 28.64 3.45 -39.38
C PHE A 4 28.23 2.20 -38.59
N LEU A 5 29.13 1.21 -38.50
CA LEU A 5 29.08 0.21 -37.43
C LEU A 5 29.86 0.78 -36.24
N ALA A 6 29.15 1.24 -35.22
CA ALA A 6 29.75 1.57 -33.92
C ALA A 6 30.02 0.25 -33.19
N ALA A 7 31.30 -0.03 -32.90
CA ALA A 7 31.66 -1.09 -31.97
C ALA A 7 31.21 -0.66 -30.56
N LEU A 8 30.16 -1.32 -30.06
CA LEU A 8 29.68 -1.20 -28.69
C LEU A 8 30.75 -1.78 -27.76
N LEU A 9 31.47 -0.90 -27.06
CA LEU A 9 32.10 -1.26 -25.79
C LEU A 9 30.97 -1.61 -24.80
N PRO A 10 31.08 -2.71 -24.02
CA PRO A 10 30.08 -3.02 -23.01
C PRO A 10 30.01 -1.87 -22.02
N CYS A 11 28.83 -1.24 -21.95
CA CYS A 11 28.52 -0.20 -20.99
C CYS A 11 28.55 -0.86 -19.60
N VAL A 12 29.65 -0.69 -18.86
CA VAL A 12 29.69 -1.13 -17.46
C VAL A 12 28.88 -0.09 -16.67
N LEU A 13 27.61 -0.41 -16.44
CA LEU A 13 26.66 0.40 -15.66
C LEU A 13 26.87 0.17 -14.15
N LEU A 14 28.09 0.41 -13.68
CA LEU A 14 28.39 0.47 -12.26
C LEU A 14 28.55 1.95 -11.90
N PHE A 15 27.59 2.45 -11.14
CA PHE A 15 27.72 3.71 -10.42
C PHE A 15 28.14 3.42 -8.98
N ASN A 16 28.29 4.46 -8.17
CA ASN A 16 29.11 4.47 -6.97
C ASN A 16 28.67 3.55 -5.81
N VAL A 17 27.53 2.86 -5.87
CA VAL A 17 27.15 1.91 -4.82
C VAL A 17 27.97 0.62 -4.97
N ASP A 18 28.71 0.20 -3.94
CA ASP A 18 29.55 -1.01 -3.95
C ASP A 18 28.70 -2.28 -3.81
N ASP A 19 28.32 -2.85 -4.94
CA ASP A 19 27.53 -4.09 -5.03
C ASP A 19 28.31 -5.36 -4.64
N LYS A 20 29.62 -5.28 -4.42
CA LYS A 20 30.47 -6.43 -4.09
C LYS A 20 30.78 -6.53 -2.61
N ASN A 21 30.99 -5.40 -1.96
CA ASN A 21 31.36 -5.33 -0.55
C ASN A 21 30.21 -4.68 0.23
N GLY A 22 29.32 -5.51 0.77
CA GLY A 22 28.21 -5.06 1.61
C GLY A 22 28.11 -5.87 2.90
N LEU A 23 27.27 -5.40 3.82
CA LEU A 23 26.85 -6.17 5.00
C LEU A 23 25.53 -6.86 4.70
N SER A 24 25.43 -8.15 5.00
CA SER A 24 24.19 -8.92 4.83
C SER A 24 23.62 -9.35 6.17
N PHE A 25 22.31 -9.26 6.28
CA PHE A 25 21.51 -9.69 7.41
C PHE A 25 20.57 -10.78 6.93
N SER A 26 20.54 -11.92 7.62
CA SER A 26 19.71 -13.07 7.23
C SER A 26 18.71 -13.38 8.34
N GLY A 27 17.53 -13.84 7.94
CA GLY A 27 16.48 -14.26 8.86
C GLY A 27 15.57 -15.31 8.23
N PRO A 28 14.55 -15.81 8.96
CA PRO A 28 13.66 -16.84 8.46
C PRO A 28 12.82 -16.36 7.27
N LEU A 29 12.76 -17.17 6.21
CA LEU A 29 12.00 -16.85 4.99
C LEU A 29 10.49 -16.89 5.27
N GLU A 30 10.05 -17.86 6.06
CA GLU A 30 8.68 -18.08 6.49
C GLU A 30 8.10 -16.96 7.34
N ASP A 31 8.99 -16.18 7.98
CA ASP A 31 8.64 -15.02 8.80
C ASP A 31 8.63 -13.72 7.97
N MET A 32 8.94 -13.81 6.68
CA MET A 32 9.09 -12.70 5.74
C MET A 32 10.10 -11.65 6.25
N PHE A 33 11.17 -12.09 6.89
CA PHE A 33 12.25 -11.19 7.32
C PHE A 33 12.80 -10.41 6.12
N GLY A 34 12.92 -9.08 6.23
CA GLY A 34 13.35 -8.20 5.13
C GLY A 34 12.22 -7.62 4.30
N TYR A 35 10.96 -7.84 4.71
CA TYR A 35 9.78 -7.26 4.06
C TYR A 35 9.79 -5.73 4.04
N SER A 36 10.28 -5.11 5.12
CA SER A 36 10.54 -3.66 5.21
C SER A 36 11.90 -3.42 5.85
N VAL A 37 12.58 -2.36 5.42
CA VAL A 37 13.89 -1.95 5.95
C VAL A 37 13.91 -0.45 6.23
N GLN A 38 14.62 -0.06 7.28
CA GLN A 38 14.83 1.34 7.62
C GLN A 38 16.21 1.54 8.28
N GLN A 39 16.93 2.57 7.88
CA GLN A 39 18.19 2.98 8.51
C GLN A 39 17.89 3.87 9.72
N PHE A 40 18.67 3.72 10.79
CA PHE A 40 18.44 4.42 12.05
C PHE A 40 19.74 4.68 12.82
N GLU A 41 19.82 5.82 13.51
CA GLU A 41 20.93 6.15 14.42
C GLU A 41 20.38 6.71 15.73
N ASN A 42 21.01 6.30 16.83
CA ASN A 42 20.78 6.85 18.15
C ASN A 42 22.09 6.93 18.93
N SER A 43 22.00 7.30 20.22
CA SER A 43 23.16 7.36 21.11
C SER A 43 23.87 6.02 21.33
N GLU A 44 23.26 4.88 21.00
CA GLU A 44 23.86 3.55 21.12
C GLU A 44 24.60 3.10 19.85
N GLY A 45 24.45 3.85 18.75
CA GLY A 45 25.08 3.62 17.46
C GLY A 45 24.10 3.61 16.29
N LYS A 46 24.55 3.02 15.19
CA LYS A 46 23.83 2.92 13.93
C LYS A 46 23.22 1.54 13.75
N TRP A 47 22.01 1.48 13.20
CA TRP A 47 21.16 0.31 13.16
C TRP A 47 20.41 0.21 11.83
N ILE A 48 20.16 -1.02 11.39
CA ILE A 48 19.16 -1.33 10.39
C ILE A 48 17.96 -1.96 11.10
N LEU A 49 16.79 -1.37 10.92
CA LEU A 49 15.51 -1.92 11.35
C LEU A 49 14.93 -2.79 10.24
N ILE A 50 14.54 -4.01 10.56
CA ILE A 50 14.04 -4.99 9.59
C ILE A 50 12.68 -5.51 10.06
N GLY A 51 11.65 -5.30 9.25
CA GLY A 51 10.32 -5.85 9.48
C GLY A 51 10.24 -7.33 9.10
N SER A 52 9.57 -8.10 9.95
CA SER A 52 9.28 -9.52 9.75
C SER A 52 7.80 -9.78 10.05
N PRO A 53 6.90 -9.53 9.07
CA PRO A 53 5.46 -9.51 9.27
C PRO A 53 4.87 -10.82 9.81
N LEU A 54 5.51 -11.97 9.53
CA LEU A 54 5.00 -13.29 9.90
C LEU A 54 5.75 -13.94 11.07
N ALA A 55 6.61 -13.19 11.76
CA ALA A 55 7.37 -13.70 12.90
C ALA A 55 6.46 -14.28 14.00
N GLY A 56 6.82 -15.46 14.49
CA GLY A 56 6.12 -16.18 15.58
C GLY A 56 5.67 -17.59 15.18
N GLN A 57 5.23 -18.39 16.17
CA GLN A 57 4.70 -19.73 15.93
C GLN A 57 3.45 -19.67 15.03
N PRO A 58 3.17 -20.68 14.17
CA PRO A 58 2.13 -20.60 13.14
C PRO A 58 0.73 -20.22 13.64
N ALA A 59 0.38 -20.58 14.88
CA ALA A 59 -0.89 -20.25 15.52
C ALA A 59 -0.92 -18.89 16.24
N LYS A 60 0.21 -18.18 16.34
CA LYS A 60 0.40 -16.91 17.08
C LYS A 60 1.28 -15.90 16.33
N ARG A 61 1.24 -15.88 15.00
CA ARG A 61 2.05 -14.98 14.17
C ARG A 61 1.63 -13.53 14.40
N THR A 62 2.39 -12.80 15.21
CA THR A 62 2.14 -11.40 15.59
C THR A 62 3.07 -10.43 14.89
N GLY A 63 4.04 -10.95 14.13
CA GLY A 63 5.04 -10.18 13.43
C GLY A 63 5.92 -9.34 14.35
N ASP A 64 7.08 -8.91 13.88
CA ASP A 64 7.94 -8.07 14.71
C ASP A 64 8.90 -7.24 13.87
N VAL A 65 9.64 -6.37 14.56
CA VAL A 65 10.75 -5.60 14.02
C VAL A 65 12.03 -6.05 14.71
N TYR A 66 13.08 -6.21 13.91
CA TYR A 66 14.43 -6.53 14.37
C TYR A 66 15.31 -5.30 14.26
N LYS A 67 16.21 -5.07 15.23
CA LYS A 67 17.29 -4.09 15.12
C LYS A 67 18.61 -4.82 14.88
N CYS A 68 19.33 -4.44 13.84
CA CYS A 68 20.60 -5.04 13.46
C CYS A 68 21.72 -3.99 13.56
N PRO A 69 22.75 -4.19 14.40
CA PRO A 69 23.79 -3.18 14.58
C PRO A 69 24.69 -3.08 13.35
N VAL A 70 25.09 -1.85 13.00
CA VAL A 70 26.09 -1.59 11.96
C VAL A 70 27.47 -1.37 12.61
N GLY A 71 28.54 -1.90 12.00
CA GLY A 71 29.92 -1.69 12.46
C GLY A 71 30.41 -2.61 13.60
N ARG A 72 29.63 -3.63 14.00
CA ARG A 72 30.02 -4.60 15.07
C ARG A 72 30.58 -5.92 14.53
N GLY A 73 31.44 -5.85 13.52
CA GLY A 73 32.09 -7.02 12.90
C GLY A 73 31.27 -7.68 11.77
N PRO A 74 31.80 -8.76 11.16
CA PRO A 74 31.10 -9.48 10.09
C PRO A 74 29.93 -10.29 10.67
N ASN A 75 28.74 -10.17 10.06
CA ASN A 75 27.48 -10.83 10.43
C ASN A 75 26.94 -10.45 11.83
N PRO A 76 26.57 -9.18 12.05
CA PRO A 76 25.93 -8.75 13.29
C PRO A 76 24.60 -9.50 13.53
N GLU A 77 24.43 -10.03 14.73
CA GLU A 77 23.17 -10.68 15.14
C GLU A 77 22.05 -9.63 15.28
N CYS A 78 20.94 -9.86 14.59
CA CYS A 78 19.76 -9.01 14.65
C CYS A 78 18.93 -9.33 15.90
N ILE A 79 18.60 -8.30 16.67
CA ILE A 79 17.88 -8.42 17.94
C ILE A 79 16.40 -8.10 17.71
N LYS A 80 15.52 -9.03 18.09
CA LYS A 80 14.06 -8.86 18.04
C LYS A 80 13.59 -7.82 19.07
N LEU A 81 12.70 -6.89 18.68
CA LEU A 81 12.23 -5.82 19.58
C LEU A 81 11.09 -6.24 20.50
N GLU A 82 10.36 -7.30 20.16
CA GLU A 82 9.20 -7.80 20.93
C GLU A 82 8.13 -6.71 21.10
N LEU A 83 7.83 -5.98 20.02
CA LEU A 83 6.83 -4.92 20.06
C LEU A 83 5.41 -5.43 20.41
N PRO A 84 4.94 -6.58 19.89
CA PRO A 84 3.58 -7.05 20.18
C PRO A 84 3.34 -7.31 21.68
N SER A 85 4.29 -7.92 22.39
CA SER A 85 4.13 -8.24 23.82
C SER A 85 4.12 -7.00 24.72
N LYS A 86 4.61 -5.87 24.22
CA LYS A 86 4.71 -4.59 24.95
C LYS A 86 3.58 -3.61 24.60
N CYS A 87 2.66 -4.00 23.71
CA CYS A 87 1.55 -3.15 23.27
C CYS A 87 0.43 -3.10 24.33
N GLN A 88 0.16 -1.91 24.87
CA GLN A 88 -0.76 -1.71 26.01
C GLN A 88 -2.24 -1.96 25.65
N LEU A 89 -2.64 -1.75 24.40
CA LEU A 89 -4.03 -1.96 23.96
C LEU A 89 -4.45 -3.44 23.92
N MET A 90 -3.49 -4.37 23.89
CA MET A 90 -3.80 -5.81 23.90
C MET A 90 -4.49 -6.26 25.20
N CYS A 91 -4.44 -5.46 26.26
CA CYS A 91 -5.08 -5.77 27.54
C CYS A 91 -6.57 -5.40 27.60
N ILE A 92 -7.08 -4.55 26.69
CA ILE A 92 -8.43 -3.95 26.78
C ILE A 92 -9.46 -4.76 25.98
N PHE A 93 -9.11 -5.25 24.79
CA PHE A 93 -10.01 -6.03 23.92
C PHE A 93 -9.57 -7.50 23.90
N LYS A 94 -10.50 -8.45 24.11
CA LYS A 94 -10.18 -9.89 23.99
C LYS A 94 -9.91 -10.24 22.52
N PRO A 95 -8.68 -10.58 22.14
CA PRO A 95 -8.33 -10.91 20.75
C PRO A 95 -8.86 -12.30 20.37
N ALA A 96 -9.38 -12.46 19.16
CA ALA A 96 -9.40 -13.78 18.51
C ALA A 96 -8.16 -13.90 17.64
N GLY A 97 -7.28 -14.86 17.95
CA GLY A 97 -6.20 -15.26 17.03
C GLY A 97 -5.34 -14.08 16.57
N PHE A 98 -4.51 -13.55 17.46
CA PHE A 98 -3.64 -12.40 17.20
C PHE A 98 -2.82 -12.54 15.91
N THR A 99 -3.05 -11.64 14.94
CA THR A 99 -2.13 -11.42 13.81
C THR A 99 -1.88 -9.94 13.54
N THR A 100 -1.25 -9.22 14.48
CA THR A 100 -0.56 -7.98 14.08
C THR A 100 0.49 -8.38 13.02
N LYS A 101 0.60 -7.66 11.91
CA LYS A 101 1.66 -7.94 10.92
C LYS A 101 2.27 -6.60 10.55
N PRO A 102 3.44 -6.22 11.10
CA PRO A 102 4.04 -4.94 10.77
C PRO A 102 4.31 -4.89 9.26
N ARG A 103 3.56 -4.03 8.55
CA ARG A 103 3.69 -3.84 7.11
C ARG A 103 4.52 -2.59 6.79
N SER A 104 4.41 -1.57 7.63
CA SER A 104 5.15 -0.31 7.57
C SER A 104 5.87 -0.05 8.89
N VAL A 105 7.15 0.33 8.78
CA VAL A 105 7.98 0.80 9.91
C VAL A 105 8.44 2.20 9.54
N PHE A 106 8.03 3.20 10.32
CA PHE A 106 8.51 4.57 10.24
C PHE A 106 9.24 4.92 11.53
N PHE A 107 10.11 5.92 11.45
CA PHE A 107 11.13 6.32 12.44
C PHE A 107 10.62 6.45 13.90
N TRP A 108 9.30 6.63 14.10
CA TRP A 108 8.65 6.65 15.41
C TRP A 108 7.40 5.78 15.52
N CYS A 109 6.96 5.06 14.48
CA CYS A 109 5.66 4.38 14.45
C CYS A 109 5.72 3.06 13.66
N ALA A 110 5.34 1.96 14.29
CA ALA A 110 5.18 0.65 13.66
C ALA A 110 3.70 0.24 13.65
N CYS A 111 3.15 -0.09 12.48
CA CYS A 111 1.72 -0.39 12.33
C CYS A 111 1.46 -1.84 11.90
N GLY A 112 0.54 -2.50 12.60
CA GLY A 112 0.00 -3.82 12.25
C GLY A 112 -1.49 -3.70 11.82
N PRO A 113 -1.81 -3.74 10.52
CA PRO A 113 -3.15 -3.49 9.97
C PRO A 113 -4.08 -4.72 9.98
N GLN A 114 -3.68 -5.80 10.65
CA GLN A 114 -4.45 -7.06 10.75
C GLN A 114 -4.81 -7.38 12.21
N TYR A 115 -5.05 -6.32 13.01
CA TYR A 115 -5.49 -6.48 14.37
C TYR A 115 -6.94 -6.99 14.40
N GLY A 116 -7.08 -8.31 14.54
CA GLY A 116 -8.34 -9.01 14.67
C GLY A 116 -8.87 -9.03 16.10
N TYR A 117 -10.14 -8.67 16.28
CA TYR A 117 -10.84 -8.74 17.56
C TYR A 117 -12.26 -9.28 17.34
N MET A 118 -12.80 -10.00 18.34
CA MET A 118 -14.15 -10.53 18.24
C MET A 118 -15.17 -9.52 18.71
N CYS A 119 -16.28 -9.47 17.97
CA CYS A 119 -17.48 -8.76 18.33
C CYS A 119 -18.68 -9.71 18.26
N GLY A 120 -19.12 -10.23 19.41
CA GLY A 120 -20.04 -11.37 19.44
C GLY A 120 -19.41 -12.60 18.77
N GLN A 121 -20.01 -13.09 17.69
CA GLN A 121 -19.45 -14.15 16.83
C GLN A 121 -18.68 -13.64 15.62
N GLN A 122 -18.69 -12.32 15.37
CA GLN A 122 -18.02 -11.73 14.22
C GLN A 122 -16.57 -11.37 14.53
N THR A 123 -15.75 -11.36 13.48
CA THR A 123 -14.35 -10.96 13.58
C THR A 123 -14.18 -9.63 12.86
N TYR A 124 -13.85 -8.58 13.60
CA TYR A 124 -13.48 -7.28 13.05
C TYR A 124 -11.97 -7.22 12.86
N ILE A 125 -11.53 -6.50 11.84
CA ILE A 125 -10.11 -6.34 11.51
C ILE A 125 -9.81 -4.86 11.34
N SER A 126 -9.15 -4.29 12.35
CA SER A 126 -8.62 -2.94 12.29
C SER A 126 -7.09 -2.98 12.33
N GLY A 127 -6.45 -1.86 12.61
CA GLY A 127 -5.02 -1.83 12.85
C GLY A 127 -4.62 -1.05 14.07
N ILE A 128 -3.44 -1.42 14.57
CA ILE A 128 -2.79 -0.79 15.71
C ILE A 128 -1.44 -0.25 15.26
N CYS A 129 -1.17 0.99 15.63
CA CYS A 129 0.11 1.63 15.43
C CYS A 129 0.75 1.90 16.79
N THR A 130 2.04 1.63 16.91
CA THR A 130 2.78 1.80 18.17
C THR A 130 3.90 2.79 17.97
N ASN A 131 3.94 3.82 18.82
CA ASN A 131 5.04 4.75 18.81
C ASN A 131 6.24 4.21 19.59
N VAL A 132 7.42 4.32 18.99
CA VAL A 132 8.66 3.76 19.52
C VAL A 132 9.66 4.90 19.73
N SER A 133 10.25 4.97 20.91
CA SER A 133 11.29 5.95 21.26
C SER A 133 12.62 5.67 20.56
N SER A 134 13.54 6.64 20.62
CA SER A 134 14.90 6.50 20.06
C SER A 134 15.73 5.37 20.70
N THR A 135 15.35 4.88 21.88
CA THR A 135 15.98 3.74 22.57
C THR A 135 15.19 2.43 22.39
N PHE A 136 14.28 2.39 21.41
CA PHE A 136 13.45 1.23 21.07
C PHE A 136 12.44 0.81 22.15
N GLN A 137 12.09 1.72 23.07
CA GLN A 137 11.01 1.49 24.03
C GLN A 137 9.67 1.94 23.46
N VAL A 138 8.63 1.14 23.70
CA VAL A 138 7.24 1.49 23.35
C VAL A 138 6.79 2.65 24.22
N LEU A 139 6.39 3.76 23.59
CA LEU A 139 5.91 4.97 24.27
C LEU A 139 4.39 4.90 24.49
N ASN A 140 3.64 4.73 23.41
CA ASN A 140 2.20 4.56 23.42
C ASN A 140 1.75 3.79 22.17
N SER A 141 0.52 3.32 22.18
CA SER A 141 -0.11 2.68 21.02
C SER A 141 -1.43 3.38 20.72
N ILE A 142 -1.74 3.53 19.44
CA ILE A 142 -2.96 4.14 18.93
C ILE A 142 -3.69 3.14 18.03
N ALA A 143 -5.01 3.13 18.11
CA ALA A 143 -5.87 2.31 17.27
C ALA A 143 -7.08 3.15 16.83
N PRO A 144 -6.85 4.19 16.00
CA PRO A 144 -7.85 5.24 15.75
C PRO A 144 -9.08 4.78 14.97
N ALA A 145 -9.06 3.56 14.44
CA ALA A 145 -10.14 2.99 13.63
C ALA A 145 -10.76 1.73 14.26
N VAL A 146 -10.41 1.38 15.50
CA VAL A 146 -11.07 0.29 16.22
C VAL A 146 -12.49 0.73 16.54
N GLN A 147 -13.45 -0.12 16.20
CA GLN A 147 -14.85 0.10 16.51
C GLN A 147 -15.15 -0.50 17.88
N GLU A 148 -15.94 0.21 18.69
CA GLU A 148 -16.55 -0.39 19.86
C GLU A 148 -17.56 -1.43 19.41
N CYS A 149 -17.63 -2.55 20.12
CA CYS A 149 -18.63 -3.55 19.82
C CYS A 149 -20.04 -3.01 20.02
N ALA A 150 -20.90 -3.27 19.04
CA ALA A 150 -22.32 -3.02 19.18
C ALA A 150 -22.83 -3.71 20.45
N LYS A 151 -23.57 -2.95 21.26
CA LYS A 151 -24.03 -3.36 22.58
C LYS A 151 -25.16 -4.37 22.40
N GLU A 152 -25.19 -5.37 23.30
CA GLU A 152 -26.16 -6.46 23.36
C GLU A 152 -27.60 -6.04 22.97
N LEU A 153 -28.39 -6.89 22.30
CA LEU A 153 -29.78 -6.60 21.84
C LEU A 153 -30.84 -7.20 22.78
N ASP A 154 -31.94 -6.48 23.00
CA ASP A 154 -33.16 -6.99 23.66
C ASP A 154 -34.26 -7.22 22.63
N ILE A 155 -34.67 -8.48 22.44
CA ILE A 155 -35.65 -8.87 21.42
C ILE A 155 -36.96 -9.32 22.07
N ILE A 156 -38.08 -8.70 21.70
CA ILE A 156 -39.43 -9.12 22.10
C ILE A 156 -40.21 -9.62 20.89
N MET A 157 -40.68 -10.86 20.93
CA MET A 157 -41.59 -11.43 19.94
C MET A 157 -43.03 -11.22 20.38
N VAL A 158 -43.83 -10.55 19.56
CA VAL A 158 -45.26 -10.29 19.72
C VAL A 158 -46.02 -11.23 18.76
N LEU A 159 -46.55 -12.32 19.32
CA LEU A 159 -47.14 -13.42 18.58
C LEU A 159 -48.66 -13.38 18.63
N ASP A 160 -49.30 -13.37 17.47
CA ASP A 160 -50.74 -13.60 17.37
C ASP A 160 -51.08 -15.04 17.78
N GLY A 161 -52.01 -15.17 18.73
CA GLY A 161 -52.42 -16.44 19.29
C GLY A 161 -53.62 -17.07 18.59
N SER A 162 -54.10 -16.50 17.48
CA SER A 162 -55.23 -17.01 16.69
C SER A 162 -55.13 -18.51 16.35
N ASN A 163 -56.26 -19.12 15.97
CA ASN A 163 -56.39 -20.57 15.75
C ASN A 163 -55.53 -21.14 14.60
N SER A 164 -54.86 -20.28 13.82
CA SER A 164 -54.22 -20.65 12.55
C SER A 164 -52.68 -20.60 12.57
N ILE A 165 -52.04 -20.01 13.59
CA ILE A 165 -50.56 -19.98 13.73
C ILE A 165 -50.02 -21.15 14.58
N TRP A 166 -50.84 -21.71 15.47
CA TRP A 166 -50.47 -22.80 16.37
C TRP A 166 -50.71 -24.18 15.71
N PRO A 167 -49.73 -25.10 15.55
CA PRO A 167 -48.72 -25.48 16.55
C PRO A 167 -47.25 -25.53 16.04
N ILE A 168 -46.83 -24.62 15.13
CA ILE A 168 -45.60 -24.77 14.32
C ILE A 168 -44.30 -24.24 14.97
N LEU A 169 -44.35 -23.59 16.14
CA LEU A 169 -43.16 -23.18 16.93
C LEU A 169 -42.37 -24.36 17.56
N LYS A 170 -42.45 -25.56 16.98
CA LYS A 170 -41.94 -26.83 17.54
C LYS A 170 -40.58 -27.29 17.01
N SER A 171 -39.94 -26.58 16.09
CA SER A 171 -38.63 -26.98 15.57
C SER A 171 -37.68 -25.80 15.45
N ASP A 172 -36.61 -25.86 16.24
CA ASP A 172 -35.33 -25.16 16.13
C ASP A 172 -35.34 -23.62 16.02
N LEU A 173 -35.79 -22.97 17.09
CA LEU A 173 -35.44 -21.57 17.37
C LEU A 173 -34.12 -21.53 18.18
N THR A 174 -32.99 -21.43 17.50
CA THR A 174 -31.69 -21.22 18.15
C THR A 174 -31.40 -19.72 18.27
N PHE A 175 -31.83 -19.11 19.38
CA PHE A 175 -31.49 -17.71 19.66
C PHE A 175 -30.18 -17.61 20.45
N LEU A 176 -29.29 -16.70 19.98
CA LEU A 176 -28.01 -16.34 20.62
C LEU A 176 -28.13 -15.17 21.63
N PHE A 177 -29.35 -14.66 21.87
CA PHE A 177 -29.63 -13.45 22.67
C PHE A 177 -30.77 -13.63 23.69
N GLN A 178 -30.97 -12.62 24.55
CA GLN A 178 -32.13 -12.54 25.45
C GLN A 178 -33.40 -12.28 24.63
N VAL A 179 -34.39 -13.17 24.74
CA VAL A 179 -35.66 -13.11 24.01
C VAL A 179 -36.83 -13.14 24.98
N GLY A 180 -37.74 -12.17 24.85
CA GLY A 180 -39.04 -12.19 25.49
C GLY A 180 -40.14 -12.56 24.50
N ILE A 181 -41.22 -13.17 24.99
CA ILE A 181 -42.37 -13.59 24.18
C ILE A 181 -43.65 -13.04 24.81
N VAL A 182 -44.38 -12.26 24.03
CA VAL A 182 -45.70 -11.74 24.33
C VAL A 182 -46.67 -12.34 23.32
N SER A 183 -47.77 -12.92 23.78
CA SER A 183 -48.81 -13.41 22.87
C SER A 183 -50.10 -12.64 23.07
N TYR A 184 -50.84 -12.41 22.00
CA TYR A 184 -52.07 -11.61 22.04
C TYR A 184 -53.23 -12.27 21.28
N GLY A 185 -54.45 -11.88 21.63
CA GLY A 185 -55.71 -12.28 21.00
C GLY A 185 -56.77 -11.25 21.38
N GLU A 186 -57.76 -11.63 22.20
CA GLU A 186 -58.61 -10.67 22.92
C GLU A 186 -57.92 -10.06 24.15
N GLN A 187 -56.94 -10.76 24.71
CA GLN A 187 -56.09 -10.33 25.82
C GLN A 187 -54.63 -10.56 25.49
N VAL A 188 -53.73 -9.84 26.18
CA VAL A 188 -52.28 -9.96 26.01
C VAL A 188 -51.69 -10.73 27.20
N THR A 189 -50.83 -11.72 26.91
CA THR A 189 -50.16 -12.55 27.91
C THR A 189 -48.64 -12.51 27.71
N HIS A 190 -47.91 -12.22 28.78
CA HIS A 190 -46.44 -12.33 28.81
C HIS A 190 -46.05 -13.78 29.09
N ASN A 191 -45.49 -14.44 28.08
CA ASN A 191 -45.15 -15.86 28.11
C ASN A 191 -43.70 -16.11 28.55
N VAL A 192 -42.78 -15.23 28.13
CA VAL A 192 -41.36 -15.28 28.46
C VAL A 192 -40.84 -13.85 28.69
N ASN A 193 -40.10 -13.63 29.78
CA ASN A 193 -39.37 -12.38 30.03
C ASN A 193 -37.91 -12.48 29.50
N LEU A 194 -37.27 -11.36 29.15
CA LEU A 194 -35.94 -11.31 28.51
C LEU A 194 -34.84 -12.04 29.30
N SER A 195 -34.85 -11.92 30.63
CA SER A 195 -33.86 -12.52 31.54
C SER A 195 -34.36 -13.79 32.23
N GLN A 196 -35.39 -14.46 31.68
CA GLN A 196 -36.00 -15.62 32.35
C GLN A 196 -35.19 -16.91 32.20
N PHE A 197 -34.40 -17.04 31.14
CA PHE A 197 -33.68 -18.27 30.80
C PHE A 197 -32.23 -18.00 30.42
N ASP A 198 -31.30 -18.74 31.04
CA ASP A 198 -29.85 -18.60 30.80
C ASP A 198 -29.31 -19.57 29.72
N ASN A 199 -30.16 -20.45 29.19
CA ASN A 199 -29.77 -21.43 28.16
C ASN A 199 -30.93 -21.73 27.19
N THR A 200 -30.57 -21.94 25.92
CA THR A 200 -31.50 -22.18 24.81
C THR A 200 -32.38 -23.40 25.03
N GLN A 201 -31.86 -24.47 25.65
CA GLN A 201 -32.61 -25.70 25.89
C GLN A 201 -33.79 -25.50 26.85
N SER A 202 -33.62 -24.69 27.89
CA SER A 202 -34.67 -24.37 28.86
C SER A 202 -35.73 -23.44 28.27
N LEU A 203 -35.31 -22.49 27.43
CA LEU A 203 -36.22 -21.65 26.65
C LEU A 203 -37.09 -22.50 25.72
N LEU A 204 -36.49 -23.40 24.93
CA LEU A 204 -37.21 -24.28 24.02
C LEU A 204 -38.23 -25.16 24.77
N ALA A 205 -37.86 -25.73 25.91
CA ALA A 205 -38.78 -26.52 26.74
C ALA A 205 -39.97 -25.71 27.29
N LYS A 206 -39.81 -24.39 27.49
CA LYS A 206 -40.90 -23.48 27.85
C LYS A 206 -41.77 -23.14 26.65
N VAL A 207 -41.15 -22.87 25.50
CA VAL A 207 -41.83 -22.56 24.22
C VAL A 207 -42.73 -23.71 23.79
N GLU A 208 -42.28 -24.96 23.93
CA GLU A 208 -43.08 -26.16 23.65
C GLU A 208 -44.40 -26.26 24.44
N LYS A 209 -44.46 -25.58 25.59
CA LYS A 209 -45.59 -25.64 26.54
C LYS A 209 -46.39 -24.34 26.57
N LEU A 210 -46.18 -23.42 25.64
CA LEU A 210 -46.94 -22.17 25.63
C LEU A 210 -48.44 -22.47 25.39
N PRO A 211 -49.33 -21.85 26.18
CA PRO A 211 -50.75 -21.99 25.97
C PRO A 211 -51.16 -21.22 24.70
N GLN A 212 -51.96 -21.86 23.85
CA GLN A 212 -52.63 -21.16 22.75
C GLN A 212 -53.65 -20.17 23.33
N GLN A 213 -53.65 -18.94 22.83
CA GLN A 213 -54.66 -17.95 23.20
C GLN A 213 -55.91 -18.23 22.36
N THR A 214 -57.00 -18.65 22.99
CA THR A 214 -58.26 -18.85 22.27
C THR A 214 -59.03 -17.52 22.19
N GLY A 215 -59.64 -17.22 21.05
CA GLY A 215 -60.40 -15.97 20.87
C GLY A 215 -60.98 -15.83 19.45
N PHE A 216 -61.92 -14.91 19.28
CA PHE A 216 -62.52 -14.59 17.97
C PHE A 216 -62.03 -13.26 17.38
N ARG A 217 -61.11 -12.56 18.07
CA ARG A 217 -60.58 -11.25 17.68
C ARG A 217 -59.06 -11.21 17.78
N THR A 218 -58.47 -10.41 16.90
CA THR A 218 -57.02 -10.15 16.83
C THR A 218 -56.78 -8.69 17.18
N MET A 219 -56.31 -8.41 18.40
CA MET A 219 -56.05 -7.05 18.91
C MET A 219 -54.55 -6.69 18.79
N THR A 220 -54.08 -6.46 17.57
CA THR A 220 -52.66 -6.21 17.25
C THR A 220 -52.15 -4.91 17.87
N ALA A 221 -52.92 -3.82 17.84
CA ALA A 221 -52.49 -2.55 18.43
C ALA A 221 -52.27 -2.69 19.95
N LEU A 222 -53.20 -3.37 20.63
CA LEU A 222 -53.08 -3.68 22.05
C LEU A 222 -51.85 -4.55 22.36
N GLY A 223 -51.57 -5.55 21.53
CA GLY A 223 -50.40 -6.42 21.65
C GLY A 223 -49.08 -5.65 21.59
N ILE A 224 -48.93 -4.78 20.59
CA ILE A 224 -47.74 -3.94 20.39
C ILE A 224 -47.56 -2.95 21.54
N ASP A 225 -48.63 -2.24 21.94
CA ASP A 225 -48.55 -1.22 23.00
C ASP A 225 -48.22 -1.84 24.37
N THR A 226 -48.78 -3.03 24.65
CA THR A 226 -48.46 -3.77 25.88
C THR A 226 -47.01 -4.25 25.89
N ALA A 227 -46.51 -4.77 24.76
CA ALA A 227 -45.11 -5.17 24.64
C ALA A 227 -44.16 -3.97 24.83
N ARG A 228 -44.48 -2.83 24.21
CA ARG A 228 -43.74 -1.57 24.39
C ARG A 228 -43.68 -1.13 25.86
N LYS A 229 -44.84 -1.04 26.52
CA LYS A 229 -44.95 -0.52 27.89
C LYS A 229 -44.41 -1.45 28.96
N GLU A 230 -44.58 -2.76 28.77
CA GLU A 230 -44.35 -3.74 29.83
C GLU A 230 -43.19 -4.68 29.55
N ALA A 231 -42.98 -5.14 28.30
CA ALA A 231 -41.99 -6.18 28.00
C ALA A 231 -40.55 -5.64 27.99
N PHE A 232 -40.35 -4.39 27.55
CA PHE A 232 -39.06 -3.69 27.55
C PHE A 232 -38.73 -2.99 28.89
N THR A 233 -39.26 -3.51 30.00
CA THR A 233 -39.02 -2.97 31.34
C THR A 233 -37.85 -3.66 32.04
N VAL A 234 -37.17 -2.93 32.93
CA VAL A 234 -36.06 -3.48 33.71
C VAL A 234 -36.56 -4.61 34.63
N GLU A 235 -37.80 -4.52 35.14
CA GLU A 235 -38.39 -5.60 35.94
C GLU A 235 -38.58 -6.92 35.15
N ARG A 236 -38.67 -6.84 33.81
CA ARG A 236 -38.76 -7.99 32.91
C ARG A 236 -37.45 -8.34 32.22
N GLY A 237 -36.34 -7.76 32.68
CA GLY A 237 -34.99 -8.11 32.24
C GLY A 237 -34.45 -7.25 31.10
N ALA A 238 -35.15 -6.18 30.69
CA ALA A 238 -34.61 -5.25 29.70
C ALA A 238 -33.42 -4.47 30.27
N ARG A 239 -32.38 -4.31 29.45
CA ARG A 239 -31.13 -3.67 29.84
C ARG A 239 -31.16 -2.17 29.50
N PRO A 240 -30.81 -1.27 30.43
CA PRO A 240 -30.78 0.16 30.14
C PRO A 240 -29.76 0.51 29.05
N GLY A 241 -30.19 1.24 28.02
CA GLY A 241 -29.31 1.70 26.94
C GLY A 241 -28.96 0.65 25.88
N VAL A 242 -29.62 -0.52 25.92
CA VAL A 242 -29.59 -1.54 24.87
C VAL A 242 -30.64 -1.25 23.81
N LYS A 243 -30.31 -1.54 22.54
CA LYS A 243 -31.23 -1.39 21.42
C LYS A 243 -32.39 -2.38 21.54
N LYS A 244 -33.62 -1.89 21.36
CA LYS A 244 -34.87 -2.63 21.52
C LYS A 244 -35.41 -3.05 20.15
N VAL A 245 -35.62 -4.34 19.97
CA VAL A 245 -36.16 -4.91 18.72
C VAL A 245 -37.44 -5.67 19.00
N MET A 246 -38.50 -5.36 18.25
CA MET A 246 -39.81 -6.01 18.36
C MET A 246 -40.12 -6.77 17.07
N ILE A 247 -40.46 -8.05 17.18
CA ILE A 247 -40.87 -8.89 16.04
C ILE A 247 -42.36 -9.19 16.17
N ILE A 248 -43.18 -8.70 15.25
CA ILE A 248 -44.64 -8.87 15.23
C ILE A 248 -45.00 -9.95 14.21
N VAL A 249 -45.67 -11.02 14.66
CA VAL A 249 -46.13 -12.13 13.80
C VAL A 249 -47.65 -12.22 13.87
N THR A 250 -48.32 -12.13 12.73
CA THR A 250 -49.78 -12.25 12.64
C THR A 250 -50.25 -12.86 11.32
N ASP A 251 -51.43 -13.47 11.35
CA ASP A 251 -52.07 -14.16 10.22
C ASP A 251 -53.45 -13.57 9.88
N GLY A 252 -53.83 -12.45 10.49
CA GLY A 252 -55.17 -11.86 10.36
C GLY A 252 -55.18 -10.35 10.52
N GLU A 253 -56.20 -9.70 9.95
CA GLU A 253 -56.39 -8.25 10.12
C GLU A 253 -56.69 -7.90 11.59
N SER A 254 -56.05 -6.83 12.06
CA SER A 254 -56.30 -6.23 13.36
C SER A 254 -57.75 -5.73 13.47
N HIS A 255 -58.42 -6.11 14.56
CA HIS A 255 -59.75 -5.62 14.92
C HIS A 255 -59.71 -4.25 15.61
N ASP A 256 -58.51 -3.80 16.01
CA ASP A 256 -58.17 -2.52 16.62
C ASP A 256 -57.30 -1.64 15.70
N HIS A 257 -57.45 -1.80 14.38
CA HIS A 257 -56.62 -1.12 13.38
C HIS A 257 -56.61 0.41 13.50
N TYR A 258 -57.70 1.00 14.00
CA TYR A 258 -57.80 2.46 14.17
C TYR A 258 -56.83 3.03 15.22
N ASP A 259 -56.32 2.20 16.13
CA ASP A 259 -55.35 2.60 17.16
C ASP A 259 -53.89 2.33 16.75
N LEU A 260 -53.66 1.56 15.67
CA LEU A 260 -52.31 1.15 15.23
C LEU A 260 -51.38 2.33 15.04
N GLN A 261 -51.78 3.36 14.30
CA GLN A 261 -50.89 4.48 13.97
C GLN A 261 -50.33 5.16 15.23
N GLY A 262 -51.18 5.44 16.23
CA GLY A 262 -50.72 6.08 17.46
C GLY A 262 -49.78 5.21 18.30
N VAL A 263 -49.96 3.88 18.24
CA VAL A 263 -49.05 2.92 18.89
C VAL A 263 -47.71 2.86 18.16
N ILE A 264 -47.71 2.85 16.82
CA ILE A 264 -46.49 2.86 16.01
C ILE A 264 -45.68 4.14 16.24
N ASP A 265 -46.34 5.30 16.24
CA ASP A 265 -45.69 6.59 16.54
C ASP A 265 -45.05 6.56 17.95
N SER A 266 -45.74 5.96 18.93
CA SER A 266 -45.20 5.79 20.29
C SER A 266 -44.00 4.83 20.35
N CYS A 267 -43.97 3.80 19.49
CA CYS A 267 -42.82 2.90 19.38
C CYS A 267 -41.59 3.59 18.78
N GLU A 268 -41.79 4.48 17.80
CA GLU A 268 -40.71 5.30 17.23
C GLU A 268 -40.14 6.28 18.27
N ASP A 269 -41.00 6.95 19.03
CA ASP A 269 -40.58 7.84 20.13
C ASP A 269 -39.75 7.10 21.20
N ASP A 270 -40.07 5.82 21.47
CA ASP A 270 -39.35 4.95 22.40
C ASP A 270 -38.10 4.28 21.80
N GLY A 271 -37.81 4.54 20.51
CA GLY A 271 -36.65 4.01 19.79
C GLY A 271 -36.70 2.49 19.56
N ILE A 272 -37.90 1.93 19.38
CA ILE A 272 -38.11 0.49 19.17
C ILE A 272 -38.17 0.18 17.68
N GLU A 273 -37.26 -0.68 17.23
CA GLU A 273 -37.19 -1.14 15.85
C GLU A 273 -38.12 -2.34 15.65
N ARG A 274 -39.00 -2.28 14.64
CA ARG A 274 -40.14 -3.21 14.50
C ARG A 274 -40.07 -4.00 13.19
N PHE A 275 -40.17 -5.31 13.30
CA PHE A 275 -40.25 -6.23 12.17
C PHE A 275 -41.66 -6.83 12.06
N GLY A 276 -42.34 -6.67 10.92
CA GLY A 276 -43.68 -7.20 10.68
C GLY A 276 -43.65 -8.47 9.81
N ILE A 277 -44.29 -9.55 10.27
CA ILE A 277 -44.35 -10.83 9.56
C ILE A 277 -45.83 -11.19 9.33
N ALA A 278 -46.23 -11.18 8.07
CA ALA A 278 -47.58 -11.50 7.61
C ALA A 278 -47.65 -12.97 7.15
N VAL A 279 -48.47 -13.80 7.81
CA VAL A 279 -48.64 -15.21 7.48
C VAL A 279 -49.93 -15.43 6.68
N LEU A 280 -49.81 -15.89 5.43
CA LEU A 280 -50.96 -16.02 4.51
C LEU A 280 -51.61 -17.41 4.50
N GLY A 281 -51.26 -18.31 5.42
CA GLY A 281 -51.74 -19.69 5.44
C GLY A 281 -53.27 -19.80 5.46
N ASP A 282 -53.96 -19.02 6.30
CA ASP A 282 -55.43 -18.97 6.34
C ASP A 282 -56.03 -18.38 5.06
N TYR A 283 -55.48 -17.26 4.57
CA TYR A 283 -55.93 -16.58 3.37
C TYR A 283 -55.86 -17.48 2.13
N ASN A 284 -54.79 -18.27 2.01
CA ASN A 284 -54.58 -19.23 0.94
C ASN A 284 -55.53 -20.44 1.05
N ARG A 285 -55.73 -20.98 2.27
CA ARG A 285 -56.65 -22.12 2.49
C ARG A 285 -58.11 -21.76 2.25
N ASN A 286 -58.51 -20.53 2.55
CA ASN A 286 -59.89 -20.06 2.44
C ASN A 286 -60.21 -19.34 1.11
N ASN A 287 -59.28 -19.32 0.14
CA ASN A 287 -59.45 -18.63 -1.16
C ASN A 287 -59.99 -17.20 -1.02
N ARG A 288 -59.42 -16.42 -0.09
CA ARG A 288 -59.78 -15.02 0.14
C ARG A 288 -59.54 -14.16 -1.10
N SER A 289 -60.27 -13.06 -1.22
CA SER A 289 -60.13 -12.18 -2.38
C SER A 289 -58.76 -11.47 -2.38
N ILE A 290 -58.25 -11.17 -3.58
CA ILE A 290 -56.96 -10.46 -3.76
C ILE A 290 -56.95 -9.10 -3.02
N ASN A 291 -58.12 -8.47 -2.86
CA ASN A 291 -58.25 -7.19 -2.17
C ASN A 291 -58.09 -7.33 -0.66
N GLU A 292 -58.62 -8.40 -0.06
CA GLU A 292 -58.42 -8.70 1.37
C GLU A 292 -56.94 -8.99 1.65
N VAL A 293 -56.29 -9.80 0.80
CA VAL A 293 -54.85 -10.10 0.95
C VAL A 293 -53.99 -8.84 0.87
N LYS A 294 -54.27 -7.94 -0.09
CA LYS A 294 -53.54 -6.67 -0.22
C LYS A 294 -53.77 -5.72 0.96
N LYS A 295 -54.97 -5.72 1.54
CA LYS A 295 -55.30 -4.89 2.69
C LYS A 295 -54.52 -5.34 3.93
N PHE A 296 -54.51 -6.65 4.19
CA PHE A 296 -53.74 -7.26 5.25
C PHE A 296 -52.22 -6.99 5.12
N ILE A 297 -51.63 -7.21 3.93
CA ILE A 297 -50.21 -6.93 3.70
C ILE A 297 -49.87 -5.45 3.98
N LYS A 298 -50.72 -4.52 3.54
CA LYS A 298 -50.50 -3.08 3.79
C LYS A 298 -50.55 -2.71 5.27
N GLU A 299 -51.41 -3.37 6.04
CA GLU A 299 -51.46 -3.17 7.50
C GLU A 299 -50.13 -3.58 8.15
N ILE A 300 -49.60 -4.76 7.83
CA ILE A 300 -48.35 -5.22 8.43
C ILE A 300 -47.13 -4.42 7.94
N GLN A 301 -47.17 -3.95 6.69
CA GLN A 301 -46.19 -2.98 6.19
C GLN A 301 -46.20 -1.67 7.00
N SER A 302 -47.38 -1.17 7.39
CA SER A 302 -47.48 0.05 8.21
C SER A 302 -47.02 -0.11 9.66
N ILE A 303 -46.94 -1.36 10.16
CA ILE A 303 -46.42 -1.68 11.49
C ILE A 303 -44.89 -1.70 11.53
N SER A 304 -44.28 -2.06 10.39
CA SER A 304 -42.84 -2.27 10.24
C SER A 304 -42.09 -0.94 10.24
N SER A 305 -40.86 -0.91 10.76
CA SER A 305 -40.00 0.28 10.72
C SER A 305 -39.48 0.58 9.30
N ASP A 306 -39.05 1.82 9.06
CA ASP A 306 -38.41 2.21 7.80
C ASP A 306 -36.93 1.77 7.75
N PRO A 307 -36.42 1.30 6.60
CA PRO A 307 -37.16 1.03 5.35
C PRO A 307 -37.97 -0.27 5.42
N VAL A 308 -39.22 -0.23 4.94
CA VAL A 308 -40.18 -1.35 5.02
C VAL A 308 -39.67 -2.64 4.34
N GLU A 309 -38.87 -2.54 3.29
CA GLU A 309 -38.33 -3.71 2.55
C GLU A 309 -37.39 -4.60 3.39
N ASP A 310 -36.79 -4.02 4.43
CA ASP A 310 -35.91 -4.73 5.36
C ASP A 310 -36.68 -5.29 6.56
N HIS A 311 -37.74 -4.58 6.95
CA HIS A 311 -38.50 -4.84 8.17
C HIS A 311 -39.79 -5.64 7.98
N PHE A 312 -40.26 -5.82 6.75
CA PHE A 312 -41.48 -6.55 6.43
C PHE A 312 -41.24 -7.89 5.73
N PHE A 313 -41.88 -8.95 6.21
CA PHE A 313 -41.86 -10.28 5.60
C PHE A 313 -43.26 -10.78 5.31
N ASN A 314 -43.45 -11.30 4.09
CA ASN A 314 -44.68 -11.95 3.67
C ASN A 314 -44.44 -13.45 3.49
N VAL A 315 -45.22 -14.27 4.17
CA VAL A 315 -45.04 -15.73 4.27
C VAL A 315 -46.23 -16.44 3.64
N SER A 316 -45.97 -17.44 2.79
CA SER A 316 -47.03 -18.20 2.12
C SER A 316 -47.90 -19.02 3.08
N ASP A 317 -47.29 -19.58 4.12
CA ASP A 317 -47.89 -20.52 5.06
C ASP A 317 -47.06 -20.59 6.34
N GLU A 318 -47.57 -21.29 7.35
CA GLU A 318 -46.94 -21.34 8.66
C GLU A 318 -45.59 -22.09 8.67
N PHE A 319 -45.34 -23.03 7.74
CA PHE A 319 -44.08 -23.77 7.69
C PHE A 319 -42.94 -22.93 7.11
N ALA A 320 -43.25 -22.00 6.22
CA ALA A 320 -42.30 -21.02 5.70
C ALA A 320 -41.82 -20.00 6.75
N LEU A 321 -42.38 -19.98 7.97
CA LEU A 321 -41.78 -19.23 9.09
C LEU A 321 -40.38 -19.75 9.44
N LEU A 322 -40.10 -21.05 9.24
CA LEU A 322 -38.78 -21.63 9.55
C LEU A 322 -37.67 -21.06 8.68
N SER A 323 -37.92 -20.83 7.39
CA SER A 323 -36.95 -20.17 6.51
C SER A 323 -36.79 -18.68 6.81
N ILE A 324 -37.77 -18.08 7.48
CA ILE A 324 -37.73 -16.67 7.88
C ILE A 324 -36.95 -16.50 9.17
N VAL A 325 -36.90 -17.48 10.07
CA VAL A 325 -36.06 -17.40 11.28
C VAL A 325 -34.58 -17.23 10.91
N ASP A 326 -34.09 -17.99 9.93
CA ASP A 326 -32.73 -17.84 9.41
C ASP A 326 -32.54 -16.47 8.71
N ALA A 327 -33.56 -15.98 8.00
CA ALA A 327 -33.52 -14.69 7.31
C ALA A 327 -33.62 -13.49 8.27
N LEU A 328 -34.44 -13.58 9.32
CA LEU A 328 -34.58 -12.61 10.41
C LEU A 328 -33.34 -12.60 11.28
N GLY A 329 -32.79 -13.76 11.62
CA GLY A 329 -31.47 -13.86 12.26
C GLY A 329 -30.48 -13.10 11.40
N SER A 330 -30.29 -13.52 10.15
CA SER A 330 -29.37 -12.86 9.22
C SER A 330 -29.64 -11.37 9.02
N ARG A 331 -30.89 -10.87 9.09
CA ARG A 331 -31.27 -9.45 8.91
C ARG A 331 -31.19 -8.60 10.18
N ILE A 332 -31.53 -9.14 11.34
CA ILE A 332 -31.28 -8.52 12.65
C ILE A 332 -29.77 -8.44 12.88
N PHE A 333 -29.03 -9.47 12.45
CA PHE A 333 -27.58 -9.41 12.36
C PHE A 333 -27.13 -8.47 11.23
N ALA A 334 -27.89 -8.29 10.14
CA ALA A 334 -27.60 -7.32 9.07
C ALA A 334 -27.77 -5.86 9.47
N LEU A 335 -28.60 -5.57 10.48
CA LEU A 335 -28.70 -4.26 11.12
C LEU A 335 -27.43 -3.91 11.92
N GLU A 336 -26.57 -4.89 12.22
CA GLU A 336 -25.22 -4.70 12.76
C GLU A 336 -24.09 -5.20 11.81
N ALA A 337 -24.44 -5.88 10.70
CA ALA A 337 -23.51 -6.53 9.75
C ALA A 337 -24.17 -7.06 8.45
N THR A 338 -24.39 -6.18 7.45
CA THR A 338 -24.55 -6.44 5.97
C THR A 338 -25.85 -7.00 5.31
N SER A 339 -26.28 -6.37 4.20
CA SER A 339 -27.22 -6.83 3.12
C SER A 339 -26.97 -8.19 2.50
N GLY A 340 -28.05 -8.72 1.88
CA GLY A 340 -28.09 -8.88 0.41
C GLY A 340 -29.02 -7.84 -0.28
N ASN A 341 -28.50 -7.09 -1.27
CA ASN A 341 -29.05 -5.87 -1.93
C ASN A 341 -29.49 -4.68 -1.05
N TYR A 342 -29.67 -4.88 0.26
CA TYR A 342 -29.98 -3.91 1.33
C TYR A 342 -29.38 -4.33 2.70
N THR A 343 -28.20 -3.96 3.25
CA THR A 343 -27.02 -3.12 2.81
C THR A 343 -26.46 -2.41 4.00
N SER A 344 -26.43 -3.05 5.18
CA SER A 344 -25.38 -2.91 6.19
C SER A 344 -23.94 -2.66 5.72
N SER A 345 -23.58 -1.58 5.02
CA SER A 345 -22.23 -1.42 4.43
C SER A 345 -21.16 -1.42 5.52
N PHE A 346 -20.10 -2.24 5.39
CA PHE A 346 -18.96 -2.17 6.30
C PHE A 346 -18.35 -0.78 6.24
N GLU A 347 -18.41 -0.02 7.33
CA GLU A 347 -17.81 1.30 7.41
C GLU A 347 -16.34 1.18 7.84
N MET A 348 -16.09 0.86 9.10
CA MET A 348 -14.74 0.89 9.69
C MET A 348 -14.34 -0.41 10.40
N GLU A 349 -15.26 -1.38 10.47
CA GLU A 349 -15.09 -2.68 11.13
C GLU A 349 -13.93 -3.49 10.50
N MET A 350 -13.79 -3.36 9.17
CA MET A 350 -12.75 -3.98 8.37
C MET A 350 -11.73 -2.95 7.86
N SER A 351 -11.60 -1.80 8.51
CA SER A 351 -10.81 -0.66 8.01
C SER A 351 -9.35 -0.97 7.71
N GLN A 352 -8.72 -1.89 8.47
CA GLN A 352 -7.29 -2.19 8.37
C GLN A 352 -6.39 -0.93 8.45
N ALA A 353 -6.76 0.05 9.28
CA ALA A 353 -6.04 1.32 9.39
C ALA A 353 -4.56 1.12 9.75
N GLY A 354 -3.67 1.88 9.11
CA GLY A 354 -2.22 1.68 9.20
C GLY A 354 -1.70 0.63 8.21
N PHE A 355 -2.49 0.31 7.17
CA PHE A 355 -2.04 -0.48 6.03
C PHE A 355 -0.84 0.17 5.34
N SER A 356 -0.94 1.49 5.18
CA SER A 356 0.17 2.40 4.88
C SER A 356 0.22 3.48 5.97
N ALA A 357 1.36 4.12 6.11
CA ALA A 357 1.54 5.20 7.07
C ALA A 357 2.47 6.27 6.46
N HIS A 358 2.24 7.53 6.77
CA HIS A 358 3.14 8.63 6.39
C HIS A 358 3.07 9.76 7.40
N THR A 359 4.21 10.33 7.75
CA THR A 359 4.25 11.49 8.66
C THR A 359 4.27 12.78 7.84
N SER A 360 3.26 13.62 8.04
CA SER A 360 3.18 14.96 7.47
C SER A 360 3.52 16.01 8.54
N LYS A 361 3.66 17.29 8.13
CA LYS A 361 3.87 18.40 9.08
C LYS A 361 2.72 18.57 10.08
N GLU A 362 1.50 18.13 9.74
CA GLU A 362 0.30 18.33 10.55
C GLU A 362 -0.07 17.12 11.42
N GLY A 363 0.46 15.94 11.10
CA GLY A 363 0.15 14.71 11.82
C GLY A 363 0.49 13.45 11.04
N LEU A 364 0.09 12.32 11.61
CA LEU A 364 0.29 10.98 11.07
C LEU A 364 -0.89 10.59 10.17
N MET A 365 -0.61 10.26 8.92
CA MET A 365 -1.56 9.69 7.98
C MET A 365 -1.52 8.18 8.07
N LEU A 366 -2.69 7.53 8.14
CA LEU A 366 -2.82 6.08 8.17
C LEU A 366 -3.83 5.64 7.10
N GLY A 367 -3.36 4.88 6.12
CA GLY A 367 -4.24 4.30 5.12
C GLY A 367 -5.14 3.22 5.70
N ALA A 368 -6.43 3.25 5.37
CA ALA A 368 -7.45 2.32 5.85
C ALA A 368 -8.20 1.71 4.65
N VAL A 369 -7.55 0.74 3.99
CA VAL A 369 -7.98 0.20 2.69
C VAL A 369 -9.30 -0.56 2.73
N GLY A 370 -9.67 -1.15 3.88
CA GLY A 370 -10.87 -1.96 4.00
C GLY A 370 -12.09 -1.18 4.47
N ALA A 371 -11.95 0.14 4.69
CA ALA A 371 -13.05 0.99 5.08
C ALA A 371 -14.07 1.15 3.94
N TYR A 372 -15.35 1.33 4.27
CA TYR A 372 -16.46 1.59 3.35
C TYR A 372 -16.51 0.56 2.21
N GLU A 373 -16.63 -0.72 2.58
CA GLU A 373 -16.63 -1.86 1.65
C GLU A 373 -15.39 -1.89 0.74
N TRP A 374 -14.22 -1.72 1.36
CA TRP A 374 -12.94 -1.63 0.68
C TRP A 374 -12.80 -0.49 -0.34
N ASN A 375 -13.69 0.51 -0.35
CA ASN A 375 -13.38 1.75 -1.07
C ASN A 375 -12.19 2.47 -0.45
N GLY A 376 -12.06 2.36 0.86
CA GLY A 376 -10.93 2.84 1.64
C GLY A 376 -11.06 4.30 2.06
N THR A 377 -10.24 4.69 3.03
CA THR A 377 -10.10 6.08 3.49
C THR A 377 -8.68 6.31 4.03
N VAL A 378 -8.39 7.54 4.45
CA VAL A 378 -7.14 7.92 5.11
C VAL A 378 -7.44 8.51 6.47
N VAL A 379 -7.06 7.81 7.53
CA VAL A 379 -7.20 8.27 8.91
C VAL A 379 -6.08 9.25 9.22
N MET A 380 -6.43 10.48 9.60
CA MET A 380 -5.50 11.55 9.94
C MET A 380 -5.45 11.71 11.46
N HIS A 381 -4.34 11.34 12.07
CA HIS A 381 -4.13 11.46 13.51
C HIS A 381 -3.23 12.66 13.82
N THR A 382 -3.80 13.67 14.49
CA THR A 382 -3.13 14.93 14.82
C THR A 382 -3.16 15.17 16.34
N ASN A 383 -2.41 16.17 16.81
CA ASN A 383 -2.45 16.59 18.21
C ASN A 383 -3.83 17.13 18.65
N LYS A 384 -4.69 17.52 17.70
CA LYS A 384 -6.05 18.02 17.96
C LYS A 384 -7.09 16.91 18.00
N GLY A 385 -6.72 15.69 17.63
CA GLY A 385 -7.63 14.54 17.51
C GLY A 385 -7.45 13.79 16.19
N THR A 386 -8.32 12.81 16.01
CA THR A 386 -8.39 11.96 14.81
C THR A 386 -9.47 12.47 13.87
N VAL A 387 -9.16 12.57 12.59
CA VAL A 387 -10.10 12.87 11.50
C VAL A 387 -10.16 11.66 10.58
N VAL A 388 -11.38 11.19 10.31
CA VAL A 388 -11.64 10.09 9.36
C VAL A 388 -12.57 10.65 8.27
N PRO A 389 -12.04 11.00 7.09
CA PRO A 389 -12.86 11.42 5.97
C PRO A 389 -13.77 10.30 5.49
N LEU A 390 -14.95 10.67 4.98
CA LEU A 390 -15.88 9.73 4.39
C LEU A 390 -15.40 9.32 2.99
N ASN A 391 -15.83 8.15 2.52
CA ASN A 391 -15.54 7.70 1.16
C ASN A 391 -15.97 8.73 0.09
N ALA A 392 -17.16 9.33 0.25
CA ALA A 392 -17.68 10.34 -0.67
C ALA A 392 -16.76 11.55 -0.83
N ASP A 393 -15.92 11.84 0.17
CA ASP A 393 -15.02 12.98 0.16
C ASP A 393 -13.84 12.79 -0.82
N PHE A 394 -13.56 11.55 -1.24
CA PHE A 394 -12.51 11.21 -2.21
C PHE A 394 -13.06 11.02 -3.65
N GLN A 395 -14.32 11.39 -3.90
CA GLN A 395 -14.89 11.34 -5.24
C GLN A 395 -14.26 12.41 -6.15
N ASP A 396 -14.08 12.06 -7.43
CA ASP A 396 -13.60 13.00 -8.44
C ASP A 396 -14.75 13.96 -8.78
N PRO A 397 -14.61 15.28 -8.56
CA PRO A 397 -15.67 16.24 -8.87
C PRO A 397 -16.06 16.26 -10.37
N LEU A 398 -15.19 15.76 -11.24
CA LEU A 398 -15.38 15.72 -12.68
C LEU A 398 -16.00 14.40 -13.16
N ASP A 399 -16.10 13.39 -12.30
CA ASP A 399 -16.65 12.07 -12.64
C ASP A 399 -18.04 11.90 -12.02
N GLN A 400 -19.07 11.79 -12.87
CA GLN A 400 -20.46 11.59 -12.43
C GLN A 400 -20.80 10.11 -12.14
N SER A 401 -19.87 9.17 -12.38
CA SER A 401 -20.09 7.76 -12.08
C SER A 401 -19.95 7.51 -10.57
N LYS A 402 -21.05 7.10 -9.93
CA LYS A 402 -21.16 7.00 -8.47
C LYS A 402 -20.62 5.71 -7.85
N GLU A 403 -20.13 4.76 -8.65
CA GLU A 403 -19.88 3.41 -8.16
C GLU A 403 -18.47 2.94 -8.51
N SER A 404 -17.52 3.19 -7.59
CA SER A 404 -16.43 2.24 -7.41
C SER A 404 -16.77 1.38 -6.21
N LEU A 405 -16.69 0.07 -6.38
CA LEU A 405 -16.60 -0.88 -5.28
C LEU A 405 -15.13 -1.28 -5.15
N ALA A 406 -14.65 -1.43 -3.91
CA ALA A 406 -13.32 -1.95 -3.60
C ALA A 406 -12.13 -1.16 -4.24
N GLY A 407 -12.18 0.18 -4.23
CA GLY A 407 -11.13 1.05 -4.78
C GLY A 407 -9.76 1.00 -4.07
N TYR A 408 -9.72 0.63 -2.79
CA TYR A 408 -8.53 0.55 -1.93
C TYR A 408 -7.83 1.91 -1.72
N VAL A 409 -8.58 2.99 -1.55
CA VAL A 409 -8.02 4.29 -1.12
C VAL A 409 -7.24 4.10 0.18
N GLY A 410 -6.06 4.72 0.27
CA GLY A 410 -5.16 4.55 1.40
C GLY A 410 -4.23 3.35 1.27
N TYR A 411 -4.15 2.71 0.10
CA TYR A 411 -3.18 1.63 -0.11
C TYR A 411 -1.74 2.11 0.10
N ASP A 412 -1.45 3.32 -0.38
CA ASP A 412 -0.26 4.07 -0.04
C ASP A 412 -0.65 5.54 0.18
N VAL A 413 0.05 6.22 1.09
CA VAL A 413 -0.22 7.60 1.48
C VAL A 413 1.07 8.40 1.49
N GLN A 414 1.03 9.62 0.96
CA GLN A 414 2.16 10.55 0.91
C GLN A 414 1.67 11.98 1.13
N SER A 415 2.61 12.91 1.31
CA SER A 415 2.31 14.34 1.29
C SER A 415 3.40 15.11 0.56
N ALA A 416 2.99 16.19 -0.11
CA ALA A 416 3.88 17.11 -0.82
C ALA A 416 3.84 18.48 -0.16
N SER A 417 5.02 19.07 0.06
CA SER A 417 5.13 20.44 0.56
C SER A 417 5.15 21.41 -0.62
N THR A 418 4.31 22.44 -0.57
CA THR A 418 4.23 23.50 -1.58
C THR A 418 4.27 24.88 -0.91
N PRO A 419 4.56 25.97 -1.67
CA PRO A 419 4.45 27.32 -1.13
C PRO A 419 3.05 27.65 -0.58
N ASP A 420 2.00 27.03 -1.14
CA ASP A 420 0.59 27.22 -0.75
C ASP A 420 0.11 26.22 0.33
N GLY A 421 1.03 25.56 1.02
CA GLY A 421 0.75 24.59 2.07
C GLY A 421 0.97 23.13 1.65
N VAL A 422 0.39 22.21 2.41
CA VAL A 422 0.57 20.76 2.21
C VAL A 422 -0.50 20.22 1.26
N LEU A 423 -0.07 19.39 0.31
CA LEU A 423 -0.94 18.52 -0.48
C LEU A 423 -0.84 17.10 0.08
N TYR A 424 -1.99 16.47 0.33
CA TYR A 424 -2.07 15.08 0.73
C TYR A 424 -2.33 14.21 -0.49
N ILE A 425 -1.74 13.02 -0.51
CA ILE A 425 -1.74 12.14 -1.68
C ILE A 425 -2.09 10.74 -1.19
N THR A 426 -3.01 10.08 -1.88
CA THR A 426 -3.40 8.69 -1.58
C THR A 426 -3.59 7.88 -2.84
N GLY A 427 -3.16 6.63 -2.78
CA GLY A 427 -3.28 5.64 -3.84
C GLY A 427 -4.55 4.81 -3.71
N ALA A 428 -5.19 4.51 -4.84
CA ALA A 428 -6.35 3.63 -4.95
C ALA A 428 -6.15 2.66 -6.13
N PRO A 429 -5.25 1.66 -6.00
CA PRO A 429 -4.76 0.88 -7.13
C PRO A 429 -5.78 -0.10 -7.72
N ARG A 430 -6.92 -0.30 -7.06
CA ARG A 430 -8.02 -1.15 -7.56
C ARG A 430 -9.17 -0.36 -8.17
N TYR A 431 -9.14 0.97 -8.08
CA TYR A 431 -10.19 1.81 -8.63
C TYR A 431 -10.39 1.54 -10.12
N ASN A 432 -11.63 1.22 -10.51
CA ASN A 432 -11.99 0.85 -11.88
C ASN A 432 -11.06 -0.22 -12.50
N HIS A 433 -10.46 -1.06 -11.66
CA HIS A 433 -9.46 -2.07 -12.02
C HIS A 433 -8.18 -1.55 -12.68
N THR A 434 -8.07 -0.26 -13.03
CA THR A 434 -6.84 0.33 -13.60
C THR A 434 -5.98 1.02 -12.54
N GLY A 435 -6.61 1.54 -11.49
CA GLY A 435 -5.97 2.29 -10.41
C GLY A 435 -6.00 3.80 -10.62
N ARG A 436 -5.90 4.56 -9.52
CA ARG A 436 -5.78 6.02 -9.54
C ARG A 436 -4.97 6.55 -8.34
N VAL A 437 -4.53 7.79 -8.44
CA VAL A 437 -3.94 8.57 -7.34
C VAL A 437 -4.75 9.83 -7.13
N ILE A 438 -5.08 10.14 -5.89
CA ILE A 438 -5.89 11.28 -5.50
C ILE A 438 -5.01 12.26 -4.74
N VAL A 439 -4.99 13.51 -5.19
CA VAL A 439 -4.31 14.63 -4.54
C VAL A 439 -5.37 15.54 -3.95
N TYR A 440 -5.24 15.90 -2.69
CA TYR A 440 -6.26 16.66 -1.95
C TYR A 440 -5.65 17.57 -0.89
N LYS A 441 -6.44 18.57 -0.47
CA LYS A 441 -6.18 19.38 0.72
C LYS A 441 -7.16 19.00 1.82
N LEU A 442 -6.71 19.10 3.08
CA LEU A 442 -7.55 18.87 4.26
C LEU A 442 -7.74 20.19 5.00
N ASN A 443 -8.97 20.68 5.06
CA ASN A 443 -9.33 21.91 5.77
C ASN A 443 -10.16 21.55 6.99
N GLY A 444 -9.50 21.31 8.14
CA GLY A 444 -10.17 20.80 9.33
C GLY A 444 -10.60 19.35 9.12
N THR A 445 -11.91 19.12 8.90
CA THR A 445 -12.47 17.81 8.59
C THR A 445 -12.84 17.64 7.11
N THR A 446 -12.82 18.71 6.33
CA THR A 446 -13.28 18.68 4.93
C THR A 446 -12.12 18.37 4.00
N VAL A 447 -12.25 17.30 3.22
CA VAL A 447 -11.33 16.99 2.12
C VAL A 447 -11.77 17.76 0.87
N LYS A 448 -10.80 18.36 0.19
CA LYS A 448 -10.99 18.98 -1.12
C LYS A 448 -10.02 18.34 -2.11
N VAL A 449 -10.54 17.47 -2.97
CA VAL A 449 -9.77 16.88 -4.08
C VAL A 449 -9.33 18.00 -5.02
N THR A 450 -8.02 18.09 -5.27
CA THR A 450 -7.41 19.08 -6.17
C THR A 450 -7.03 18.47 -7.52
N GLN A 451 -6.68 17.18 -7.53
CA GLN A 451 -6.30 16.48 -8.76
C GLN A 451 -6.50 14.96 -8.61
N VAL A 452 -6.85 14.30 -9.72
CA VAL A 452 -6.87 12.84 -9.83
C VAL A 452 -6.00 12.40 -11.01
N LEU A 453 -5.03 11.53 -10.75
CA LEU A 453 -4.19 10.88 -11.77
C LEU A 453 -4.76 9.49 -12.04
N LYS A 454 -5.08 9.18 -13.31
CA LYS A 454 -5.75 7.93 -13.70
C LYS A 454 -4.74 6.94 -14.29
N GLY A 455 -4.81 5.68 -13.87
CA GLY A 455 -4.03 4.59 -14.45
C GLY A 455 -4.56 4.17 -15.82
N GLU A 456 -3.66 3.84 -16.74
CA GLU A 456 -3.98 3.58 -18.15
C GLU A 456 -4.39 2.13 -18.44
N GLN A 457 -3.82 1.17 -17.69
CA GLN A 457 -3.94 -0.26 -17.98
C GLN A 457 -4.65 -1.00 -16.83
N ILE A 458 -5.64 -1.83 -17.18
CA ILE A 458 -6.33 -2.70 -16.24
C ILE A 458 -5.36 -3.70 -15.59
N GLY A 459 -5.49 -3.90 -14.28
CA GLY A 459 -4.63 -4.79 -13.51
C GLY A 459 -3.23 -4.24 -13.23
N SER A 460 -2.85 -3.07 -13.77
CA SER A 460 -1.49 -2.52 -13.60
C SER A 460 -1.15 -2.12 -12.16
N TYR A 461 -2.17 -1.99 -11.32
CA TYR A 461 -2.06 -1.62 -9.91
C TYR A 461 -1.45 -0.21 -9.73
N PHE A 462 -1.75 0.69 -10.66
CA PHE A 462 -1.29 2.08 -10.67
C PHE A 462 -1.69 2.83 -9.40
N GLY A 463 -0.72 3.44 -8.72
CA GLY A 463 -0.96 4.14 -7.45
C GLY A 463 -0.79 3.26 -6.21
N SER A 464 -0.24 2.05 -6.34
CA SER A 464 0.04 1.18 -5.20
C SER A 464 1.33 1.51 -4.45
N VAL A 465 2.22 2.28 -5.07
CA VAL A 465 3.47 2.77 -4.49
C VAL A 465 3.63 4.22 -4.90
N LEU A 466 3.81 5.11 -3.93
CA LEU A 466 3.89 6.55 -4.09
C LEU A 466 5.15 7.04 -3.36
N ARG A 467 5.90 7.91 -4.03
CA ARG A 467 7.02 8.61 -3.39
C ARG A 467 7.13 10.03 -3.89
N THR A 468 7.03 10.98 -2.97
CA THR A 468 7.34 12.39 -3.23
C THR A 468 8.82 12.65 -2.98
N VAL A 469 9.44 13.46 -3.84
CA VAL A 469 10.86 13.83 -3.72
C VAL A 469 11.01 15.33 -3.92
N ASP A 470 11.70 15.97 -2.99
CA ASP A 470 12.29 17.31 -3.13
C ASP A 470 13.69 17.10 -3.71
N VAL A 471 13.83 17.31 -5.02
CA VAL A 471 15.02 16.88 -5.74
C VAL A 471 16.13 17.90 -5.55
N ASP A 472 15.84 19.19 -5.61
CA ASP A 472 16.85 20.25 -5.44
C ASP A 472 17.02 20.72 -3.98
N GLN A 473 16.32 20.08 -3.03
CA GLN A 473 16.44 20.29 -1.59
C GLN A 473 16.03 21.70 -1.15
N ASP A 474 15.07 22.31 -1.86
CA ASP A 474 14.57 23.66 -1.55
C ASP A 474 13.44 23.67 -0.50
N SER A 475 13.16 22.53 0.13
CA SER A 475 12.08 22.25 1.08
C SER A 475 10.68 22.13 0.47
N TYR A 476 10.56 22.21 -0.86
CA TYR A 476 9.32 21.96 -1.60
C TYR A 476 9.42 20.68 -2.43
N THR A 477 8.31 19.99 -2.58
CA THR A 477 8.26 18.76 -3.35
C THR A 477 8.30 19.08 -4.84
N ASP A 478 9.25 18.51 -5.58
CA ASP A 478 9.37 18.71 -7.02
C ASP A 478 8.66 17.65 -7.83
N VAL A 479 8.73 16.39 -7.39
CA VAL A 479 8.19 15.25 -8.15
C VAL A 479 7.41 14.27 -7.27
N LEU A 480 6.43 13.62 -7.89
CA LEU A 480 5.74 12.44 -7.40
C LEU A 480 6.04 11.27 -8.34
N LEU A 481 6.64 10.21 -7.81
CA LEU A 481 6.76 8.94 -8.50
C LEU A 481 5.57 8.05 -8.14
N VAL A 482 4.95 7.47 -9.17
CA VAL A 482 3.80 6.56 -9.03
C VAL A 482 4.14 5.21 -9.64
N GLY A 483 4.15 4.16 -8.81
CA GLY A 483 4.37 2.79 -9.23
C GLY A 483 3.11 2.11 -9.77
N ALA A 484 3.30 1.31 -10.81
CA ALA A 484 2.35 0.36 -11.37
C ALA A 484 3.07 -0.99 -11.56
N PRO A 485 3.40 -1.70 -10.46
CA PRO A 485 4.27 -2.88 -10.50
C PRO A 485 3.68 -4.06 -11.25
N MET A 486 2.36 -4.11 -11.45
CA MET A 486 1.68 -5.16 -12.22
C MET A 486 1.41 -4.72 -13.66
N TYR A 487 1.96 -3.59 -14.11
CA TYR A 487 1.86 -3.18 -15.50
C TYR A 487 2.42 -4.28 -16.41
N MET A 488 1.59 -4.71 -17.35
CA MET A 488 1.90 -5.76 -18.30
C MET A 488 2.68 -5.20 -19.49
N GLY A 489 3.88 -5.74 -19.70
CA GLY A 489 4.79 -5.39 -20.77
C GLY A 489 4.34 -5.92 -22.14
N PRO A 490 5.07 -5.58 -23.21
CA PRO A 490 4.78 -6.03 -24.57
C PRO A 490 4.79 -7.56 -24.74
N GLU A 491 5.54 -8.30 -23.92
CA GLU A 491 5.61 -9.77 -23.97
C GLU A 491 4.57 -10.46 -23.06
N LYS A 492 3.63 -9.70 -22.48
CA LYS A 492 2.56 -10.16 -21.56
C LYS A 492 3.07 -10.66 -20.20
N GLU A 493 4.20 -10.13 -19.77
CA GLU A 493 4.85 -10.32 -18.48
C GLU A 493 4.52 -9.15 -17.53
N GLU A 494 4.55 -9.39 -16.21
CA GLU A 494 4.39 -8.33 -15.20
C GLU A 494 5.68 -7.49 -15.12
N GLN A 495 5.98 -6.75 -16.18
CA GLN A 495 7.17 -5.92 -16.31
C GLN A 495 7.22 -4.87 -15.19
N GLY A 496 6.09 -4.22 -14.92
CA GLY A 496 6.00 -3.09 -14.01
C GLY A 496 6.53 -1.80 -14.63
N GLN A 497 6.10 -0.66 -14.08
CA GLN A 497 6.42 0.67 -14.59
C GLN A 497 6.32 1.73 -13.49
N VAL A 498 7.12 2.80 -13.59
CA VAL A 498 7.03 3.96 -12.68
C VAL A 498 6.85 5.25 -13.48
N TYR A 499 5.85 6.03 -13.11
CA TYR A 499 5.51 7.31 -13.73
C TYR A 499 6.10 8.45 -12.90
N VAL A 500 6.75 9.40 -13.56
CA VAL A 500 7.31 10.60 -12.93
C VAL A 500 6.40 11.77 -13.25
N TYR A 501 5.79 12.33 -12.20
CA TYR A 501 4.99 13.54 -12.30
C TYR A 501 5.72 14.71 -11.66
N LYS A 502 5.87 15.81 -12.40
CA LYS A 502 6.49 17.03 -11.90
C LYS A 502 5.43 17.98 -11.34
N LEU A 503 5.68 18.54 -10.17
CA LEU A 503 4.82 19.55 -9.56
C LEU A 503 5.08 20.91 -10.22
N ASN A 504 4.03 21.54 -10.72
CA ASN A 504 4.10 22.89 -11.25
C ASN A 504 3.78 23.96 -10.18
N GLU A 505 3.99 25.23 -10.52
CA GLU A 505 3.76 26.38 -9.63
C GLU A 505 2.30 26.52 -9.15
N LYS A 506 1.35 25.87 -9.82
CA LYS A 506 -0.08 25.86 -9.43
C LYS A 506 -0.43 24.72 -8.47
N GLY A 507 0.55 23.91 -8.06
CA GLY A 507 0.32 22.73 -7.22
C GLY A 507 -0.34 21.57 -7.96
N ILE A 508 -0.14 21.46 -9.28
CA ILE A 508 -0.64 20.37 -10.12
C ILE A 508 0.53 19.51 -10.59
N PHE A 509 0.36 18.19 -10.49
CA PHE A 509 1.31 17.19 -10.94
C PHE A 509 1.12 16.88 -12.43
N GLU A 510 2.13 17.15 -13.26
CA GLU A 510 2.12 16.92 -14.71
C GLU A 510 3.02 15.74 -15.05
N HIS A 511 2.51 14.79 -15.85
CA HIS A 511 3.30 13.65 -16.30
C HIS A 511 4.49 14.13 -17.13
N GLN A 512 5.70 13.73 -16.74
CA GLN A 512 6.93 14.14 -17.39
C GLN A 512 7.61 12.97 -18.11
N ALA A 513 7.72 11.84 -17.44
CA ALA A 513 8.47 10.70 -17.95
C ALA A 513 7.93 9.38 -17.37
N THR A 514 8.34 8.27 -17.99
CA THR A 514 7.99 6.95 -17.50
C THR A 514 9.19 6.02 -17.52
N LEU A 515 9.58 5.56 -16.33
CA LEU A 515 10.74 4.71 -16.08
C LEU A 515 10.34 3.24 -16.22
N LYS A 516 11.23 2.45 -16.83
CA LYS A 516 11.03 1.03 -17.13
C LYS A 516 12.29 0.25 -16.74
N PRO A 517 12.15 -1.02 -16.34
CA PRO A 517 13.30 -1.89 -16.08
C PRO A 517 14.00 -2.26 -17.39
N ASP A 518 15.16 -2.92 -17.28
CA ASP A 518 15.74 -3.61 -18.41
C ASP A 518 14.79 -4.68 -18.95
N HIS A 519 14.83 -4.89 -20.26
CA HIS A 519 13.99 -5.89 -20.92
C HIS A 519 14.37 -7.29 -20.43
N GLN A 520 13.40 -8.03 -19.92
CA GLN A 520 13.58 -9.40 -19.44
C GLN A 520 12.78 -10.36 -20.28
N THR A 521 13.45 -11.38 -20.81
CA THR A 521 12.79 -12.52 -21.45
C THR A 521 12.39 -13.52 -20.38
N CYS A 522 11.12 -13.91 -20.37
CA CYS A 522 10.64 -14.98 -19.50
C CYS A 522 11.44 -16.28 -19.71
N CYS A 523 11.75 -16.96 -18.61
CA CYS A 523 12.39 -18.26 -18.65
C CYS A 523 11.42 -19.28 -19.29
N THR A 524 11.67 -19.62 -20.55
CA THR A 524 10.91 -20.61 -21.33
C THR A 524 11.75 -21.85 -21.59
N THR A 525 11.12 -22.96 -21.99
CA THR A 525 11.80 -24.23 -22.36
C THR A 525 12.88 -24.06 -23.44
N THR A 526 12.83 -22.99 -24.24
CA THR A 526 13.82 -22.63 -25.27
C THR A 526 14.92 -21.67 -24.79
N HIS A 527 14.77 -20.99 -23.65
CA HIS A 527 15.74 -20.07 -23.04
C HIS A 527 16.36 -20.62 -21.74
N SER A 528 16.46 -21.95 -21.64
CA SER A 528 16.78 -22.72 -20.43
C SER A 528 18.25 -22.70 -19.97
N HIS A 529 19.17 -22.12 -20.73
CA HIS A 529 20.61 -22.29 -20.45
C HIS A 529 21.14 -21.38 -19.31
N SER A 530 20.38 -20.36 -18.88
CA SER A 530 20.72 -19.54 -17.70
C SER A 530 19.61 -19.44 -16.64
N CYS A 531 18.47 -20.07 -16.90
CA CYS A 531 17.31 -20.08 -16.00
C CYS A 531 17.05 -21.48 -15.45
N THR A 532 16.99 -21.64 -14.13
CA THR A 532 16.41 -22.83 -13.49
C THR A 532 14.98 -22.51 -13.10
N VAL A 533 13.98 -22.88 -13.91
CA VAL A 533 12.56 -22.76 -13.51
C VAL A 533 12.33 -23.69 -12.32
N VAL A 534 12.26 -23.12 -11.11
CA VAL A 534 11.99 -23.89 -9.88
C VAL A 534 10.49 -24.21 -9.74
N ASN A 535 9.62 -23.39 -10.34
CA ASN A 535 8.17 -23.55 -10.36
C ASN A 535 7.56 -23.06 -11.68
N GLU A 536 6.79 -23.90 -12.37
CA GLU A 536 6.13 -23.56 -13.64
C GLU A 536 4.98 -22.53 -13.48
N ASN A 537 4.52 -22.29 -12.25
CA ASN A 537 3.37 -21.42 -11.94
C ASN A 537 3.76 -20.01 -11.43
N ASP A 538 5.04 -19.72 -11.25
CA ASP A 538 5.44 -18.42 -10.72
C ASP A 538 5.29 -17.33 -11.81
N PRO A 539 4.79 -16.13 -11.46
CA PRO A 539 4.54 -15.08 -12.45
C PRO A 539 5.85 -14.59 -13.06
N CYS A 540 5.91 -14.56 -14.40
CA CYS A 540 7.02 -13.95 -15.09
C CYS A 540 6.89 -12.42 -15.10
N GLY A 541 8.00 -11.73 -14.87
CA GLY A 541 8.11 -10.29 -14.98
C GLY A 541 9.13 -9.75 -13.97
N ALA A 542 9.31 -8.44 -13.98
CA ALA A 542 10.25 -7.78 -13.08
C ALA A 542 9.54 -7.20 -11.84
N ARG A 543 8.24 -6.92 -11.94
CA ARG A 543 7.45 -6.08 -11.04
C ARG A 543 8.17 -4.78 -10.65
N PHE A 544 8.74 -4.11 -11.65
CA PHE A 544 9.44 -2.85 -11.46
C PHE A 544 8.50 -1.78 -10.88
N GLY A 545 8.96 -1.09 -9.83
CA GLY A 545 8.15 -0.12 -9.11
C GLY A 545 7.41 -0.69 -7.90
N THR A 546 7.76 -1.90 -7.44
CA THR A 546 7.22 -2.49 -6.20
C THR A 546 7.69 -1.75 -4.95
N ALA A 547 8.87 -1.11 -5.02
CA ALA A 547 9.38 -0.21 -4.01
C ALA A 547 10.00 1.01 -4.69
N ILE A 548 9.77 2.20 -4.14
CA ILE A 548 10.40 3.45 -4.59
C ILE A 548 10.93 4.18 -3.36
N ALA A 549 12.24 4.41 -3.32
CA ALA A 549 12.89 5.12 -2.24
C ALA A 549 13.42 6.47 -2.74
N ASP A 550 13.05 7.53 -2.00
CA ASP A 550 13.81 8.78 -1.97
C ASP A 550 15.14 8.46 -1.29
N ILE A 551 16.22 8.53 -2.06
CA ILE A 551 17.58 8.38 -1.56
C ILE A 551 18.18 9.78 -1.51
N SER A 552 18.88 10.07 -0.43
CA SER A 552 19.67 11.29 -0.38
C SER A 552 20.74 11.29 -1.47
N ASP A 553 21.37 12.43 -1.69
CA ASP A 553 22.33 12.65 -2.78
C ASP A 553 23.50 11.63 -2.75
N LEU A 554 23.51 10.65 -3.66
CA LEU A 554 24.53 9.59 -3.71
C LEU A 554 25.78 10.08 -4.43
N ASP A 555 25.63 10.93 -5.44
CA ASP A 555 26.75 11.45 -6.25
C ASP A 555 27.26 12.81 -5.79
N LEU A 556 26.69 13.33 -4.70
CA LEU A 556 27.01 14.59 -4.05
C LEU A 556 26.87 15.79 -5.02
N ASP A 557 25.98 15.71 -6.03
CA ASP A 557 25.76 16.75 -7.05
C ASP A 557 24.79 17.87 -6.62
N GLY A 558 24.27 17.77 -5.40
CA GLY A 558 23.30 18.66 -4.79
C GLY A 558 21.85 18.21 -4.98
N ASN A 559 21.57 17.21 -5.81
CA ASN A 559 20.22 16.70 -6.05
C ASN A 559 19.98 15.37 -5.34
N ARG A 560 18.74 15.12 -4.91
CA ARG A 560 18.35 13.80 -4.39
C ARG A 560 18.17 12.78 -5.50
N ASP A 561 18.48 11.55 -5.16
CA ASP A 561 18.41 10.40 -6.05
C ASP A 561 17.22 9.49 -5.72
N VAL A 562 16.96 8.52 -6.60
CA VAL A 562 15.85 7.58 -6.41
C VAL A 562 16.32 6.15 -6.68
N ALA A 563 15.91 5.22 -5.82
CA ALA A 563 16.00 3.80 -6.12
C ALA A 563 14.63 3.19 -6.37
N ILE A 564 14.58 2.29 -7.36
CA ILE A 564 13.37 1.57 -7.74
C ILE A 564 13.63 0.07 -7.70
N GLY A 565 12.78 -0.63 -6.96
CA GLY A 565 12.86 -2.08 -6.77
C GLY A 565 12.13 -2.86 -7.85
N SER A 566 12.73 -3.98 -8.23
CA SER A 566 12.20 -4.96 -9.18
C SER A 566 12.34 -6.38 -8.62
N PRO A 567 11.54 -6.75 -7.60
CA PRO A 567 11.76 -7.96 -6.83
C PRO A 567 11.59 -9.28 -7.60
N LEU A 568 10.84 -9.30 -8.71
CA LEU A 568 10.65 -10.53 -9.47
C LEU A 568 11.70 -10.73 -10.58
N GLU A 569 12.54 -9.73 -10.81
CA GLU A 569 13.61 -9.80 -11.79
C GLU A 569 14.54 -10.99 -11.53
N ASN A 570 15.10 -11.55 -12.61
CA ASN A 570 16.07 -12.64 -12.54
C ASN A 570 15.55 -13.87 -11.79
N ASP A 571 14.32 -14.31 -12.11
CA ASP A 571 13.68 -15.46 -11.48
C ASP A 571 13.56 -15.27 -9.96
N HIS A 572 12.86 -14.19 -9.57
CA HIS A 572 12.54 -13.89 -8.17
C HIS A 572 13.76 -13.62 -7.27
N ARG A 573 14.97 -13.54 -7.83
CA ARG A 573 16.15 -13.06 -7.08
C ARG A 573 16.02 -11.57 -6.79
N GLY A 574 15.48 -10.82 -7.74
CA GLY A 574 15.22 -9.38 -7.65
C GLY A 574 16.40 -8.52 -8.08
N ALA A 575 16.13 -7.22 -8.24
CA ALA A 575 17.11 -6.20 -8.54
C ALA A 575 16.63 -4.82 -8.09
N VAL A 576 17.55 -3.85 -8.03
CA VAL A 576 17.27 -2.44 -7.76
C VAL A 576 17.95 -1.56 -8.79
N TYR A 577 17.28 -0.50 -9.23
CA TYR A 577 17.78 0.47 -10.19
C TYR A 577 17.95 1.83 -9.51
N ILE A 578 19.11 2.46 -9.71
CA ILE A 578 19.43 3.80 -9.19
C ILE A 578 19.27 4.83 -10.30
N TYR A 579 18.53 5.88 -10.03
CA TYR A 579 18.28 7.00 -10.93
C TYR A 579 18.73 8.30 -10.28
N HIS A 580 19.49 9.11 -11.01
CA HIS A 580 19.92 10.40 -10.48
C HIS A 580 18.86 11.48 -10.59
N GLY A 581 18.87 12.37 -9.61
CA GLY A 581 18.25 13.68 -9.69
C GLY A 581 18.91 14.57 -10.75
N ALA A 582 18.16 15.57 -11.21
CA ALA A 582 18.68 16.68 -12.00
C ALA A 582 17.75 17.88 -11.87
N LYS A 583 18.18 18.92 -11.14
CA LYS A 583 17.35 20.10 -10.88
C LYS A 583 16.06 19.64 -10.18
N LYS A 584 14.89 19.96 -10.73
CA LYS A 584 13.57 19.61 -10.19
C LYS A 584 12.95 18.37 -10.87
N THR A 585 13.75 17.35 -11.21
CA THR A 585 13.28 16.11 -11.86
C THR A 585 14.26 14.94 -11.70
N ILE A 586 13.80 13.73 -12.01
CA ILE A 586 14.62 12.51 -12.13
C ILE A 586 15.05 12.27 -13.59
N LYS A 587 16.28 11.78 -13.81
CA LYS A 587 16.79 11.38 -15.14
C LYS A 587 16.09 10.09 -15.60
N GLU A 588 15.79 9.95 -16.89
CA GLU A 588 15.07 8.77 -17.42
C GLU A 588 15.88 7.48 -17.45
N LYS A 589 17.21 7.58 -17.55
CA LYS A 589 18.10 6.42 -17.59
C LYS A 589 18.65 6.19 -16.20
N TYR A 590 18.56 4.94 -15.73
CA TYR A 590 19.24 4.53 -14.51
C TYR A 590 20.75 4.59 -14.74
N VAL A 591 21.49 4.85 -13.67
CA VAL A 591 22.95 4.89 -13.67
C VAL A 591 23.58 3.59 -13.19
N GLN A 592 22.86 2.83 -12.38
CA GLN A 592 23.30 1.55 -11.85
C GLN A 592 22.12 0.61 -11.63
N ARG A 593 22.38 -0.67 -11.85
CA ARG A 593 21.47 -1.77 -11.54
C ARG A 593 22.18 -2.73 -10.59
N ILE A 594 21.63 -2.92 -9.40
CA ILE A 594 22.15 -3.80 -8.35
C ILE A 594 21.34 -5.11 -8.38
N PRO A 595 21.91 -6.24 -8.84
CA PRO A 595 21.23 -7.53 -8.82
C PRO A 595 21.13 -8.08 -7.39
N GLY A 596 20.06 -8.83 -7.12
CA GLY A 596 19.88 -9.50 -5.82
C GLY A 596 20.98 -10.52 -5.52
N PRO A 597 21.41 -10.63 -4.24
CA PRO A 597 22.45 -11.55 -3.83
C PRO A 597 21.96 -13.01 -3.80
N GLY A 598 22.86 -13.96 -4.07
CA GLY A 598 22.64 -15.38 -3.82
C GLY A 598 22.01 -16.18 -4.97
N ASP A 599 21.52 -17.38 -4.62
CA ASP A 599 20.98 -18.39 -5.53
C ASP A 599 19.46 -18.29 -5.75
N GLY A 600 18.78 -17.34 -5.09
CA GLY A 600 17.32 -17.23 -5.09
C GLY A 600 16.61 -18.23 -4.19
N VAL A 601 17.33 -19.00 -3.37
CA VAL A 601 16.75 -20.00 -2.44
C VAL A 601 16.62 -19.44 -1.04
N LYS A 602 17.70 -18.85 -0.50
CA LYS A 602 17.72 -18.30 0.87
C LYS A 602 17.17 -16.87 0.97
N THR A 603 17.31 -16.12 -0.12
CA THR A 603 16.79 -14.76 -0.22
C THR A 603 16.06 -14.64 -1.54
N LYS A 604 14.83 -14.12 -1.48
CA LYS A 604 13.96 -13.88 -2.64
C LYS A 604 13.48 -12.45 -2.62
N PHE A 605 13.02 -11.94 -3.76
CA PHE A 605 12.39 -10.63 -3.87
C PHE A 605 13.28 -9.47 -3.41
N PHE A 606 14.58 -9.52 -3.74
CA PHE A 606 15.49 -8.42 -3.44
C PHE A 606 15.01 -7.13 -4.14
N GLY A 607 14.94 -6.03 -3.39
CA GLY A 607 14.31 -4.80 -3.88
C GLY A 607 12.83 -4.68 -3.51
N GLN A 608 12.30 -5.58 -2.68
CA GLN A 608 10.96 -5.46 -2.11
C GLN A 608 10.83 -4.27 -1.15
N SER A 609 11.92 -3.88 -0.50
CA SER A 609 12.00 -2.68 0.34
C SER A 609 13.38 -2.04 0.22
N ILE A 610 13.43 -0.70 0.27
CA ILE A 610 14.66 0.08 0.04
C ILE A 610 14.65 1.31 0.96
N HIS A 611 15.80 1.63 1.56
CA HIS A 611 16.01 2.84 2.34
C HIS A 611 17.46 3.32 2.20
N GLY A 612 17.68 4.63 1.96
CA GLY A 612 19.03 5.18 1.80
C GLY A 612 19.06 6.68 2.07
N VAL A 613 19.09 7.07 3.34
CA VAL A 613 19.07 8.49 3.74
C VAL A 613 20.16 8.83 4.77
N MET A 614 20.98 7.84 5.13
CA MET A 614 22.00 7.97 6.16
C MET A 614 23.32 7.45 5.66
N ASP A 615 24.39 8.15 6.02
CA ASP A 615 25.75 7.63 6.01
C ASP A 615 25.91 6.71 7.23
N LEU A 616 26.16 5.42 7.01
CA LEU A 616 26.28 4.42 8.06
C LEU A 616 27.73 4.06 8.40
N ASN A 617 28.70 4.35 7.53
CA ASN A 617 30.13 4.07 7.78
C ASN A 617 30.93 5.32 8.23
N GLY A 618 30.34 6.51 8.15
CA GLY A 618 30.95 7.79 8.52
C GLY A 618 31.89 8.39 7.47
N ASP A 619 31.80 7.98 6.19
CA ASP A 619 32.65 8.49 5.11
C ASP A 619 32.11 9.74 4.40
N GLY A 620 30.94 10.23 4.81
CA GLY A 620 30.29 11.42 4.26
C GLY A 620 29.37 11.14 3.07
N ILE A 621 29.19 9.86 2.68
CA ILE A 621 28.33 9.45 1.56
C ILE A 621 27.19 8.61 2.09
N ILE A 622 26.01 8.77 1.49
CA ILE A 622 24.80 8.07 1.89
C ILE A 622 24.88 6.60 1.48
N ASP A 623 24.52 5.70 2.38
CA ASP A 623 24.52 4.27 2.13
C ASP A 623 23.11 3.76 1.76
N VAL A 624 23.04 2.63 1.06
CA VAL A 624 21.77 2.06 0.58
C VAL A 624 21.50 0.71 1.23
N THR A 625 20.33 0.57 1.86
CA THR A 625 19.85 -0.69 2.43
C THR A 625 18.70 -1.23 1.59
N ILE A 626 18.79 -2.51 1.20
CA ILE A 626 17.81 -3.19 0.36
C ILE A 626 17.36 -4.47 1.05
N GLY A 627 16.05 -4.65 1.19
CA GLY A 627 15.41 -5.84 1.73
C GLY A 627 14.82 -6.75 0.65
N GLY A 628 14.76 -8.04 0.98
CA GLY A 628 13.98 -9.07 0.31
C GLY A 628 13.49 -10.08 1.34
N LEU A 629 12.71 -11.08 0.94
CA LEU A 629 12.31 -12.15 1.86
C LEU A 629 13.52 -13.02 2.22
N GLY A 630 13.72 -13.25 3.51
CA GLY A 630 14.82 -14.06 4.06
C GLY A 630 16.11 -13.29 4.29
N GLY A 631 16.19 -12.01 3.90
CA GLY A 631 17.39 -11.21 4.15
C GLY A 631 17.33 -9.75 3.71
N ALA A 632 18.26 -8.96 4.22
CA ALA A 632 18.52 -7.58 3.80
C ALA A 632 20.02 -7.36 3.61
N SER A 633 20.40 -6.43 2.75
CA SER A 633 21.79 -6.07 2.49
C SER A 633 21.97 -4.56 2.57
N LEU A 634 23.05 -4.14 3.22
CA LEU A 634 23.54 -2.78 3.28
C LEU A 634 24.74 -2.65 2.34
N PHE A 635 24.67 -1.71 1.41
CA PHE A 635 25.69 -1.41 0.41
C PHE A 635 26.32 -0.06 0.73
N TRP A 636 27.65 -0.04 0.69
CA TRP A 636 28.42 1.18 0.91
C TRP A 636 28.51 1.97 -0.37
N SER A 637 28.30 3.27 -0.30
CA SER A 637 28.57 4.14 -1.45
C SER A 637 30.05 4.51 -1.52
N LYS A 638 30.54 4.71 -2.73
CA LYS A 638 31.90 5.14 -3.03
C LYS A 638 31.90 6.59 -3.46
N ASP A 639 33.05 7.21 -3.26
CA ASP A 639 33.25 8.58 -3.69
C ASP A 639 33.19 8.72 -5.21
N VAL A 640 32.75 9.90 -5.65
CA VAL A 640 32.57 10.23 -7.06
C VAL A 640 33.58 11.30 -7.43
N ALA A 641 34.44 10.96 -8.37
CA ALA A 641 35.43 11.88 -8.93
C ALA A 641 34.90 12.52 -10.21
N GLU A 642 34.92 13.85 -10.27
CA GLU A 642 34.67 14.63 -11.47
C GLU A 642 35.99 15.01 -12.14
N LEU A 643 36.12 14.69 -13.43
CA LEU A 643 37.31 14.99 -14.24
C LEU A 643 36.91 15.82 -15.47
N TYR A 644 37.29 17.09 -15.48
CA TYR A 644 37.15 17.97 -16.64
C TYR A 644 38.47 18.02 -17.41
N ALA A 645 38.44 17.69 -18.70
CA ALA A 645 39.61 17.75 -19.57
C ALA A 645 39.42 18.80 -20.67
N ASN A 646 40.41 19.68 -20.84
CA ASN A 646 40.48 20.64 -21.93
C ASN A 646 41.78 20.46 -22.71
N MET A 647 41.71 20.46 -24.04
CA MET A 647 42.85 20.23 -24.93
C MET A 647 42.99 21.39 -25.91
N THR A 648 44.19 21.94 -25.99
CA THR A 648 44.54 23.03 -26.91
C THR A 648 45.73 22.64 -27.78
N PHE A 649 45.84 23.28 -28.95
CA PHE A 649 46.89 23.01 -29.94
C PHE A 649 47.57 24.30 -30.36
N ASP A 650 48.89 24.26 -30.40
CA ASP A 650 49.75 25.33 -30.89
C ASP A 650 50.74 24.78 -31.93
N PRO A 651 50.63 25.17 -33.21
CA PRO A 651 49.65 26.10 -33.76
C PRO A 651 48.25 25.48 -33.86
N SER A 652 47.21 26.32 -33.76
CA SER A 652 45.80 25.89 -33.90
C SER A 652 45.43 25.43 -35.33
N LYS A 653 46.28 25.76 -36.31
CA LYS A 653 46.20 25.30 -37.69
C LYS A 653 47.57 24.85 -38.17
N ILE A 654 47.63 23.68 -38.81
CA ILE A 654 48.87 23.07 -39.27
C ILE A 654 49.13 23.47 -40.72
N ASN A 655 50.22 24.21 -40.97
CA ASN A 655 50.69 24.50 -42.32
C ASN A 655 51.87 23.59 -42.69
N LEU A 656 51.64 22.59 -43.52
CA LEU A 656 52.65 21.61 -43.95
C LEU A 656 53.80 22.21 -44.79
N GLN A 657 53.66 23.46 -45.27
CA GLN A 657 54.66 24.14 -46.09
C GLN A 657 55.72 24.89 -45.26
N GLN A 658 55.56 24.94 -43.93
CA GLN A 658 56.47 25.64 -43.02
C GLN A 658 57.04 24.65 -41.99
N PRO A 659 57.95 23.73 -42.40
CA PRO A 659 58.62 22.83 -41.46
C PRO A 659 59.51 23.63 -40.49
N SER A 660 59.63 23.14 -39.26
CA SER A 660 60.51 23.74 -38.26
C SER A 660 61.82 22.95 -38.19
N LYS A 661 62.95 23.66 -38.16
CA LYS A 661 64.29 23.05 -38.02
C LYS A 661 64.45 22.26 -36.72
N ASP A 662 63.70 22.64 -35.69
CA ASP A 662 63.74 22.01 -34.36
C ASP A 662 62.83 20.77 -34.26
N CYS A 663 62.19 20.36 -35.36
CA CYS A 663 61.25 19.26 -35.40
C CYS A 663 61.64 18.22 -36.45
N VAL A 664 62.33 17.16 -36.03
CA VAL A 664 62.81 16.09 -36.89
C VAL A 664 62.11 14.78 -36.55
N LEU A 665 61.49 14.14 -37.55
CA LEU A 665 60.88 12.82 -37.40
C LEU A 665 61.50 11.87 -38.45
N GLY A 666 62.20 10.83 -38.00
CA GLY A 666 62.87 9.88 -38.91
C GLY A 666 63.92 10.52 -39.82
N GLY A 667 64.65 11.53 -39.32
CA GLY A 667 65.70 12.25 -40.06
C GLY A 667 65.21 13.31 -41.05
N ARG A 668 63.90 13.62 -41.09
CA ARG A 668 63.32 14.68 -41.93
C ARG A 668 62.74 15.80 -41.08
N GLU A 669 63.02 17.04 -41.47
CA GLU A 669 62.34 18.23 -40.91
C GLU A 669 60.85 18.18 -41.23
N THR A 670 60.02 18.43 -40.21
CA THR A 670 58.56 18.40 -40.34
C THR A 670 57.91 19.46 -39.44
N VAL A 671 56.58 19.50 -39.41
CA VAL A 671 55.81 20.42 -38.58
C VAL A 671 55.50 19.74 -37.25
N CYS A 672 55.96 20.36 -36.16
CA CYS A 672 55.60 19.97 -34.81
C CYS A 672 54.37 20.78 -34.36
N VAL A 673 53.51 20.11 -33.62
CA VAL A 673 52.38 20.72 -32.94
C VAL A 673 52.54 20.39 -31.47
N LYS A 674 52.50 21.44 -30.64
CA LYS A 674 52.40 21.31 -29.20
C LYS A 674 50.93 21.17 -28.86
N THR A 675 50.59 20.14 -28.11
CA THR A 675 49.27 20.00 -27.51
C THR A 675 49.39 20.15 -26.00
N ARG A 676 48.59 21.06 -25.45
CA ARG A 676 48.50 21.27 -24.01
C ARG A 676 47.15 20.76 -23.54
N ILE A 677 47.20 19.80 -22.63
CA ILE A 677 46.01 19.18 -22.06
C ILE A 677 45.98 19.53 -20.59
N CYS A 678 44.88 20.11 -20.16
CA CYS A 678 44.64 20.48 -18.79
C CYS A 678 43.50 19.63 -18.24
N PHE A 679 43.76 18.98 -17.11
CA PHE A 679 42.80 18.25 -16.31
C PHE A 679 42.48 19.08 -15.07
N SER A 680 41.19 19.27 -14.80
CA SER A 680 40.68 19.70 -13.50
C SER A 680 40.01 18.49 -12.88
N TYR A 681 40.51 18.06 -11.73
CA TYR A 681 40.04 16.89 -11.01
C TYR A 681 39.50 17.37 -9.66
N SER A 682 38.29 16.96 -9.34
CA SER A 682 37.69 17.19 -8.04
C SER A 682 37.08 15.89 -7.56
N VAL A 683 37.54 15.44 -6.41
CA VAL A 683 36.92 14.35 -5.65
C VAL A 683 36.12 15.00 -4.56
N LYS A 684 34.93 14.47 -4.29
CA LYS A 684 34.05 15.07 -3.30
C LYS A 684 34.45 14.70 -1.86
N SER A 685 35.23 13.64 -1.61
CA SER A 685 35.99 13.45 -0.35
C SER A 685 37.50 13.73 -0.46
N GLU A 686 38.15 13.93 0.69
CA GLU A 686 39.54 14.43 0.84
C GLU A 686 40.66 13.44 0.42
N LYS A 687 40.35 12.34 -0.28
CA LYS A 687 41.34 11.33 -0.67
C LYS A 687 41.94 11.62 -2.05
N GLY A 688 43.27 11.73 -2.10
CA GLY A 688 44.00 11.86 -3.37
C GLY A 688 44.15 10.54 -4.10
N GLU A 689 43.87 10.51 -5.41
CA GLU A 689 44.06 9.33 -6.27
C GLU A 689 45.15 9.53 -7.33
N THR A 690 45.65 8.40 -7.85
CA THR A 690 46.57 8.38 -8.99
C THR A 690 45.79 8.08 -10.26
N ASN A 691 45.83 9.02 -11.21
CA ASN A 691 45.12 8.91 -12.48
C ASN A 691 46.08 8.52 -13.62
N SER A 692 45.57 7.89 -14.66
CA SER A 692 46.34 7.63 -15.89
C SER A 692 45.54 8.07 -17.10
N TYR A 693 46.22 8.69 -18.07
CA TYR A 693 45.59 9.11 -19.31
C TYR A 693 46.38 8.60 -20.51
N THR A 694 45.66 8.34 -21.61
CA THR A 694 46.23 7.91 -22.87
C THR A 694 45.77 8.84 -23.98
N LEU A 695 46.71 9.39 -24.74
CA LEU A 695 46.43 10.20 -25.92
C LEU A 695 46.71 9.39 -27.17
N THR A 696 45.77 9.40 -28.10
CA THR A 696 45.89 8.69 -29.38
C THR A 696 45.72 9.68 -30.53
N LEU A 697 46.76 9.80 -31.37
CA LEU A 697 46.67 10.60 -32.59
C LEU A 697 45.87 9.86 -33.66
N ASP A 698 45.01 10.58 -34.38
CA ASP A 698 44.23 10.05 -35.51
C ASP A 698 43.44 8.77 -35.17
N SER A 699 42.85 8.63 -33.96
CA SER A 699 42.23 7.40 -33.42
C SER A 699 41.30 6.63 -34.38
N LEU A 700 40.57 7.33 -35.24
CA LEU A 700 39.64 6.74 -36.22
C LEU A 700 40.30 6.30 -37.55
N ARG A 701 41.58 6.61 -37.79
CA ARG A 701 42.29 6.27 -39.03
C ARG A 701 43.10 4.99 -38.89
N ALA A 702 43.19 4.19 -39.96
CA ALA A 702 44.08 3.03 -40.00
C ALA A 702 45.57 3.42 -39.97
N LYS A 703 45.94 4.52 -40.66
CA LYS A 703 47.29 5.09 -40.65
C LYS A 703 47.27 6.48 -40.04
N SER A 704 48.07 6.69 -38.98
CA SER A 704 48.21 8.00 -38.35
C SER A 704 49.04 8.95 -39.20
N ARG A 705 48.56 10.18 -39.38
CA ARG A 705 49.28 11.29 -40.03
C ARG A 705 50.30 11.96 -39.11
N ALA A 706 50.37 11.58 -37.84
CA ALA A 706 51.28 12.18 -36.87
C ALA A 706 51.88 11.13 -35.91
N ALA A 707 52.98 11.49 -35.26
CA ALA A 707 53.65 10.69 -34.22
C ALA A 707 54.18 11.59 -33.11
N PHE A 708 54.16 11.12 -31.86
CA PHE A 708 54.75 11.85 -30.73
C PHE A 708 56.28 11.87 -30.83
N VAL A 709 56.91 12.96 -30.39
CA VAL A 709 58.33 13.27 -30.69
C VAL A 709 59.32 12.73 -29.64
N ASN A 710 58.87 12.19 -28.49
CA ASN A 710 59.74 12.09 -27.31
C ASN A 710 59.67 10.79 -26.47
N LEU A 711 59.43 9.63 -27.09
CA LEU A 711 59.51 8.33 -26.38
C LEU A 711 60.24 7.32 -27.26
N ASP A 712 61.39 6.84 -26.78
CA ASP A 712 62.26 5.78 -27.34
C ASP A 712 61.71 5.11 -28.59
N GLU A 713 62.30 5.42 -29.77
CA GLU A 713 62.19 4.91 -31.17
C GLU A 713 61.07 3.93 -31.63
N LYS A 714 60.05 3.66 -30.80
CA LYS A 714 59.00 2.64 -30.92
C LYS A 714 57.63 3.15 -30.47
N SER A 715 57.47 4.42 -30.10
CA SER A 715 56.15 4.97 -29.73
C SER A 715 55.32 5.37 -30.95
N GLU A 716 54.55 4.39 -31.40
CA GLU A 716 53.60 4.40 -32.50
C GLU A 716 52.28 5.07 -32.07
N ARG A 717 52.02 6.32 -32.50
CA ARG A 717 50.67 6.96 -32.49
C ARG A 717 50.02 7.24 -31.12
N LYS A 718 50.44 6.58 -30.04
CA LYS A 718 49.87 6.69 -28.69
C LYS A 718 50.92 7.10 -27.67
N VAL A 719 50.54 7.96 -26.74
CA VAL A 719 51.30 8.23 -25.52
C VAL A 719 50.42 7.93 -24.31
N GLN A 720 50.95 7.18 -23.37
CA GLN A 720 50.33 6.94 -22.08
C GLN A 720 51.17 7.63 -21.02
N ALA A 721 50.52 8.38 -20.13
CA ALA A 721 51.16 9.04 -19.01
C ALA A 721 50.37 8.76 -17.74
N THR A 722 51.09 8.47 -16.67
CA THR A 722 50.53 8.23 -15.34
C THR A 722 50.96 9.38 -14.45
N THR A 723 50.00 9.99 -13.76
CA THR A 723 50.23 11.18 -12.95
C THR A 723 49.17 11.28 -11.85
N SER A 724 49.59 11.71 -10.67
CA SER A 724 48.62 12.11 -9.64
C SER A 724 48.04 13.46 -10.06
N ILE A 725 46.72 13.57 -10.13
CA ILE A 725 46.01 14.82 -10.39
C ILE A 725 45.37 15.18 -9.05
N THR A 726 45.89 16.20 -8.36
CA THR A 726 45.37 16.58 -7.04
C THR A 726 44.31 17.68 -7.14
N ASP A 727 44.46 18.64 -8.06
CA ASP A 727 43.46 19.69 -8.32
C ASP A 727 43.42 20.05 -9.80
N ASN A 728 44.54 20.55 -10.31
CA ASN A 728 44.70 20.94 -11.71
C ASN A 728 46.05 20.45 -12.22
N LEU A 729 46.04 19.81 -13.38
CA LEU A 729 47.26 19.37 -14.05
C LEU A 729 47.22 19.74 -15.52
N CYS A 730 48.17 20.56 -15.96
CA CYS A 730 48.41 20.79 -17.38
C CYS A 730 49.69 20.08 -17.81
N VAL A 731 49.60 19.20 -18.81
CA VAL A 731 50.74 18.53 -19.42
C VAL A 731 50.82 18.90 -20.90
N GLU A 732 52.04 19.17 -21.36
CA GLU A 732 52.32 19.44 -22.77
C GLU A 732 52.93 18.21 -23.44
N HIS A 733 52.41 17.87 -24.61
CA HIS A 733 52.95 16.84 -25.49
C HIS A 733 53.28 17.46 -26.83
N SER A 734 54.34 16.99 -27.48
CA SER A 734 54.70 17.41 -28.84
C SER A 734 54.54 16.25 -29.81
N PHE A 735 53.83 16.48 -30.90
CA PHE A 735 53.73 15.53 -32.00
C PHE A 735 54.15 16.16 -33.32
N ALA A 736 54.72 15.35 -34.19
CA ALA A 736 55.20 15.70 -35.50
C ALA A 736 54.32 15.10 -36.58
N MET A 737 54.07 15.84 -37.66
CA MET A 737 53.36 15.33 -38.83
C MET A 737 54.26 14.36 -39.61
N LYS A 738 53.70 13.22 -40.03
CA LYS A 738 54.39 12.29 -40.93
C LYS A 738 54.37 12.87 -42.33
N ALA A 739 55.53 12.91 -42.98
CA ALA A 739 55.62 13.32 -44.38
C ALA A 739 54.76 12.38 -45.25
N SER A 740 53.90 12.95 -46.08
CA SER A 740 53.20 12.19 -47.12
C SER A 740 54.23 11.63 -48.09
N THR A 741 54.31 10.31 -48.25
CA THR A 741 54.92 9.72 -49.44
C THR A 741 54.22 10.33 -50.66
N PRO A 742 54.92 10.97 -51.60
CA PRO A 742 54.28 11.41 -52.83
C PRO A 742 53.66 10.17 -53.47
N VAL A 743 52.36 10.21 -53.70
CA VAL A 743 51.71 9.24 -54.59
C VAL A 743 52.42 9.45 -55.92
N LEU A 744 53.24 8.47 -56.33
CA LEU A 744 53.78 8.42 -57.68
C LEU A 744 52.57 8.50 -58.61
N ALA A 745 52.41 9.66 -59.27
CA ALA A 745 51.51 9.78 -60.38
C ALA A 745 51.95 8.72 -61.40
N HIS A 746 51.10 7.71 -61.64
CA HIS A 746 51.27 6.85 -62.80
C HIS A 746 51.22 7.74 -64.05
N PRO A 747 52.24 7.73 -64.91
CA PRO A 747 52.14 8.37 -66.21
C PRO A 747 51.43 7.41 -67.16
N GLY A 748 50.32 7.88 -67.75
CA GLY A 748 49.74 7.36 -69.00
C GLY A 748 48.99 6.04 -68.91
#